data_AF-A0A9D7Q1Z5-F1
#
_entry.id   AF-A0A9D7Q1Z5-F1
#
_cell.length_a   1.000
_cell.length_b   1.000
_cell.length_c   1.000
_cell.angle_alpha   90.00
_cell.angle_beta   90.00
_cell.angle_gamma   90.00
#
_symmetry.space_group_name_H-M   'P 1'
#
loop_
_entity.id
_entity.type
_entity.pdbx_description
1 polymer ?
#
loop_
_entity_poly.entity_id
_entity_poly.type
_entity_poly.pdbx_seq_one_letter_code
_entity_poly.pdbx_strand_id
1 'polypeptide(L)'
;MELGKHPTRTEISELTRAFNRISQKMPVALVLKYQISNEAIISIAISERFKYLQTWRQGEKAGKVIILRDIHTHPQNTHTGHLRILQDLVKPVGVTTYAQLHTHWLQVLDVSILNKKFFQELANWYFWAMDNVRFPDDIEKKKDIRNATNLIRLITRVIFIWFIKEKKLVPNNLFRKEYLDKILNDFAKNKKSENYYNAVLQNLFFGTLNQNMNDRGFVKEGNYQQNKTEYGVKNLFRYADKFLIKEKEVMDLYKNVPFLNGGLFDCLDKPNEAGTVQYVDGFSRNINKQAHVPDYLFFGELKEVDLNEIYGTRNKTYKAQGLINLLNSYKFTVAENTPIEEEIALDPELLGKVFENLLASYNPETQTTARKQTGSFYTPREIVNYMVDESLIEYLKNYLLNEKAGIIELGNNQVQIFGNKDKVGQLSLEQSLKGSKWLGKEKELDEKLRQLFSYEVLQPFTMKEDIEKLIEAINYCKILDPACGSGAFPMGALHKMVHILQKLDIENIYWKELQRQKAMHDTETAYKSDSKEEREKRLIEINDVFENNASDYGRKLYLIENCIYGIDIQPIAVQIAKLRFFISLVIDQNKQEGKANFGIRSLPNLETKFVAANTLIGLNKSVSSKKGNIGTGLLKNLEIETKENLLKDIRHKYFSAKTRKEKLAFQNQDRAIRKEVANLLINDGWEKSMAEQIVAFDPYDQNVFAPFFETEWMFGLTEGFDIIIGNPPYVNVEEIDETIKKNIKRFKTAYQKYDLYVLFYEKAIELLSQNGQLNFITSNKFLSQGYGLILRKEFLKYHLHQIINFNYDVFEAATVRTCILHLQKTLNKPNEKVKIIDIGSAKDSSKFEKLQYNYLNQKIFSDTDENNFRINLTNEKIKVLNNITKDCIRVDDAFSVNYGLRPSSEKLNLKKEAFIHESNPTKKFKKYFEGKDMGYWLIKSFSYLEYRPDVMYNSMFPELFETEKLVGLRTLSDINKLRFIYDNEKFYCNDSVVVLTLWHIFTKINNQTILRNISKMKIETSKQFDYLFVQAILNSQMIKFYVNELLYDGTHFYPNHMKSLPIKNASSSIQKSFVKIIEKIHSAKKENDLADTSKLEKQIDEMVYKLYELTEEEIKIIEGNK
;
A
#
# COMPACT_ATOMS: atom_id res chain seq x y z
N MET A 1 -5.66 10.70 40.28
CA MET A 1 -4.96 9.77 41.20
C MET A 1 -3.54 10.28 41.42
N GLU A 2 -2.98 10.14 42.62
CA GLU A 2 -1.57 10.47 42.90
C GLU A 2 -0.75 9.19 42.94
N LEU A 3 0.33 9.12 42.15
CA LEU A 3 1.21 7.96 42.06
C LEU A 3 2.59 8.28 42.62
N GLY A 4 3.14 7.38 43.44
CA GLY A 4 4.51 7.46 43.96
C GLY A 4 5.59 7.04 42.96
N LYS A 5 5.22 6.74 41.71
CA LYS A 5 6.13 6.36 40.61
C LYS A 5 5.76 7.06 39.32
N HIS A 6 6.72 7.16 38.41
CA HIS A 6 6.48 7.66 37.05
C HIS A 6 5.80 6.56 36.20
N PRO A 7 4.52 6.72 35.83
CA PRO A 7 3.79 5.70 35.08
C PRO A 7 4.21 5.67 33.61
N THR A 8 4.23 4.48 33.01
CA THR A 8 4.41 4.27 31.56
C THR A 8 3.13 4.60 30.78
N ARG A 9 3.26 4.80 29.45
CA ARG A 9 2.11 5.05 28.56
C ARG A 9 1.07 3.92 28.66
N THR A 10 1.55 2.68 28.68
CA THR A 10 0.71 1.48 28.77
C THR A 10 0.01 1.37 30.12
N GLU A 11 0.69 1.65 31.24
CA GLU A 11 0.04 1.68 32.57
C GLU A 11 -1.10 2.73 32.63
N ILE A 12 -0.89 3.92 32.07
CA ILE A 12 -1.94 4.96 32.00
C ILE A 12 -3.13 4.47 31.16
N SER A 13 -2.87 3.83 30.03
CA SER A 13 -3.89 3.27 29.14
C SER A 13 -4.69 2.16 29.81
N GLU A 14 -4.03 1.21 30.45
CA GLU A 14 -4.67 0.11 31.17
C GLU A 14 -5.55 0.62 32.32
N LEU A 15 -5.06 1.57 33.11
CA LEU A 15 -5.85 2.24 34.15
C LEU A 15 -7.08 2.91 33.55
N THR A 16 -6.90 3.70 32.49
CA THR A 16 -8.00 4.42 31.83
C THR A 16 -9.06 3.45 31.30
N ARG A 17 -8.65 2.33 30.69
CA ARG A 17 -9.56 1.26 30.26
C ARG A 17 -10.26 0.60 31.43
N ALA A 18 -9.56 0.31 32.51
CA ALA A 18 -10.15 -0.33 33.70
C ALA A 18 -11.29 0.53 34.27
N PHE A 19 -11.06 1.84 34.46
CA PHE A 19 -12.10 2.76 34.90
C PHE A 19 -13.27 2.86 33.91
N ASN A 20 -12.97 2.94 32.61
CA ASN A 20 -14.01 3.02 31.57
C ASN A 20 -14.78 1.69 31.37
N ARG A 21 -14.21 0.54 31.71
CA ARG A 21 -14.91 -0.77 31.73
C ARG A 21 -15.90 -0.85 32.90
N ILE A 22 -15.55 -0.28 34.05
CA ILE A 22 -16.41 -0.26 35.24
C ILE A 22 -17.52 0.79 35.11
N SER A 23 -17.21 1.98 34.60
CA SER A 23 -18.16 3.09 34.47
C SER A 23 -19.11 2.91 33.27
N GLN A 24 -20.09 2.02 33.36
CA GLN A 24 -20.94 1.67 32.20
C GLN A 24 -21.76 2.85 31.65
N LYS A 25 -22.18 3.81 32.49
CA LYS A 25 -23.10 4.90 32.12
C LYS A 25 -22.43 6.19 31.65
N MET A 26 -21.14 6.40 31.94
CA MET A 26 -20.47 7.67 31.65
C MET A 26 -18.98 7.46 31.30
N PRO A 27 -18.46 8.12 30.25
CA PRO A 27 -17.03 8.13 29.97
C PRO A 27 -16.21 8.75 31.11
N VAL A 28 -15.08 8.13 31.44
CA VAL A 28 -14.17 8.61 32.48
C VAL A 28 -12.93 9.21 31.83
N ALA A 29 -12.71 10.50 32.10
CA ALA A 29 -11.41 11.14 31.88
C ALA A 29 -10.54 10.91 33.12
N LEU A 30 -9.39 10.28 32.95
CA LEU A 30 -8.44 10.00 34.01
C LEU A 30 -7.42 11.14 34.09
N VAL A 31 -7.35 11.79 35.26
CA VAL A 31 -6.29 12.76 35.58
C VAL A 31 -5.35 12.12 36.59
N LEU A 32 -4.08 12.01 36.21
CA LEU A 32 -3.01 11.43 37.03
C LEU A 32 -2.05 12.54 37.44
N LYS A 33 -1.66 12.53 38.71
CA LYS A 33 -0.59 13.36 39.25
C LYS A 33 0.53 12.45 39.73
N TYR A 34 1.76 12.77 39.39
CA TYR A 34 2.96 12.08 39.87
C TYR A 34 4.13 13.06 39.92
N GLN A 35 5.27 12.62 40.43
CA GLN A 35 6.47 13.46 40.54
C GLN A 35 7.57 12.98 39.58
N ILE A 36 8.23 13.94 38.92
CA ILE A 36 9.50 13.73 38.23
C ILE A 36 10.45 14.81 38.74
N SER A 37 11.62 14.40 39.25
CA SER A 37 12.67 15.32 39.71
C SER A 37 12.16 16.40 40.69
N ASN A 38 11.30 16.01 41.65
CA ASN A 38 10.65 16.87 42.65
C ASN A 38 9.65 17.91 42.10
N GLU A 39 9.31 17.88 40.81
CA GLU A 39 8.20 18.66 40.24
C GLU A 39 6.93 17.80 40.15
N ALA A 40 5.78 18.38 40.50
CA ALA A 40 4.49 17.74 40.25
C ALA A 40 4.15 17.81 38.76
N ILE A 41 3.74 16.68 38.20
CA ILE A 41 3.39 16.51 36.80
C ILE A 41 1.99 15.93 36.69
N ILE A 42 1.26 16.36 35.66
CA ILE A 42 -0.10 15.93 35.38
C ILE A 42 -0.15 15.21 34.04
N SER A 43 -0.89 14.10 33.96
CA SER A 43 -1.30 13.48 32.71
C SER A 43 -2.81 13.36 32.64
N ILE A 44 -3.38 13.58 31.46
CA ILE A 44 -4.81 13.48 31.18
C ILE A 44 -5.00 12.38 30.15
N ALA A 45 -5.85 11.40 30.44
CA ALA A 45 -6.17 10.31 29.52
C ALA A 45 -7.68 10.19 29.36
N ILE A 46 -8.14 10.05 28.12
CA ILE A 46 -9.55 9.81 27.78
C ILE A 46 -9.64 8.58 26.88
N SER A 47 -10.78 7.91 26.88
CA SER A 47 -11.00 6.76 25.98
C SER A 47 -12.20 6.98 25.09
N GLU A 48 -12.10 6.57 23.84
CA GLU A 48 -13.26 6.37 22.98
C GLU A 48 -14.21 5.35 23.61
N ARG A 49 -15.52 5.48 23.35
CA ARG A 49 -16.52 4.48 23.74
C ARG A 49 -17.43 4.18 22.58
N PHE A 50 -17.68 2.89 22.39
CA PHE A 50 -18.53 2.39 21.32
C PHE A 50 -19.58 1.48 21.93
N LYS A 51 -20.84 1.56 21.51
CA LYS A 51 -21.84 0.58 21.93
C LYS A 51 -21.38 -0.84 21.58
N TYR A 52 -21.66 -1.82 22.44
CA TYR A 52 -21.43 -3.21 22.06
C TYR A 52 -22.29 -3.55 20.85
N LEU A 53 -21.64 -4.04 19.80
CA LEU A 53 -22.33 -4.48 18.58
C LEU A 53 -23.10 -5.81 18.78
N GLN A 54 -22.84 -6.57 19.85
CA GLN A 54 -23.67 -7.73 20.20
C GLN A 54 -24.92 -7.25 20.96
N THR A 55 -26.09 -7.48 20.39
CA THR A 55 -27.38 -7.08 20.97
C THR A 55 -27.65 -7.67 22.35
N TRP A 56 -27.05 -8.83 22.68
CA TRP A 56 -27.14 -9.45 24.01
C TRP A 56 -26.27 -8.78 25.09
N ARG A 57 -25.32 -7.92 24.72
CA ARG A 57 -24.35 -7.32 25.65
C ARG A 57 -24.78 -5.88 25.91
N GLN A 58 -25.32 -5.62 27.09
CA GLN A 58 -25.64 -4.25 27.52
C GLN A 58 -24.34 -3.46 27.81
N GLY A 59 -24.29 -2.18 27.41
CA GLY A 59 -23.19 -1.26 27.72
C GLY A 59 -22.34 -0.80 26.51
N GLU A 60 -21.15 -0.27 26.79
CA GLU A 60 -20.20 0.25 25.80
C GLU A 60 -18.82 -0.41 25.94
N LYS A 61 -18.15 -0.71 24.82
CA LYS A 61 -16.74 -1.13 24.74
C LYS A 61 -15.84 0.12 24.77
N ALA A 62 -14.89 0.16 25.71
CA ALA A 62 -13.80 1.13 25.68
C ALA A 62 -12.92 0.91 24.44
N GLY A 63 -12.66 1.99 23.69
CA GLY A 63 -11.91 2.02 22.45
C GLY A 63 -10.45 2.41 22.63
N LYS A 64 -9.93 3.22 21.70
CA LYS A 64 -8.59 3.80 21.79
C LYS A 64 -8.49 4.72 23.01
N VAL A 65 -7.35 4.70 23.69
CA VAL A 65 -7.03 5.63 24.78
C VAL A 65 -6.11 6.71 24.25
N ILE A 66 -6.52 7.96 24.42
CA ILE A 66 -5.79 9.16 24.00
C ILE A 66 -5.22 9.83 25.26
N ILE A 67 -3.93 10.14 25.24
CA ILE A 67 -3.17 10.57 26.42
C ILE A 67 -2.43 11.88 26.12
N LEU A 68 -2.75 12.92 26.89
CA LEU A 68 -1.89 14.10 27.03
C LEU A 68 -0.97 13.88 28.24
N ARG A 69 0.28 13.53 27.97
CA ARG A 69 1.23 13.06 28.98
C ARG A 69 2.20 14.15 29.43
N ASP A 70 2.66 14.04 30.68
CA ASP A 70 3.80 14.78 31.23
C ASP A 70 3.65 16.31 31.19
N ILE A 71 2.49 16.81 31.61
CA ILE A 71 2.22 18.24 31.77
C ILE A 71 2.90 18.74 33.05
N HIS A 72 4.00 19.46 32.89
CA HIS A 72 4.68 20.18 33.96
C HIS A 72 3.78 21.26 34.57
N THR A 73 3.72 21.31 35.90
CA THR A 73 2.87 22.27 36.63
C THR A 73 3.56 23.60 36.87
N HIS A 74 4.89 23.68 36.76
CA HIS A 74 5.63 24.92 36.90
C HIS A 74 5.61 25.73 35.59
N PRO A 75 5.18 27.01 35.57
CA PRO A 75 5.01 27.79 34.33
C PRO A 75 6.26 27.90 33.44
N GLN A 76 7.46 27.89 34.05
CA GLN A 76 8.73 27.94 33.30
C GLN A 76 9.08 26.62 32.59
N ASN A 77 8.47 25.51 33.02
CA ASN A 77 8.72 24.17 32.49
C ASN A 77 7.55 23.65 31.63
N THR A 78 6.36 24.26 31.74
CA THR A 78 5.19 23.86 30.94
C THR A 78 5.43 24.11 29.46
N HIS A 79 5.30 23.05 28.66
CA HIS A 79 5.44 23.12 27.21
C HIS A 79 4.32 23.97 26.59
N THR A 80 4.66 24.86 25.64
CA THR A 80 3.70 25.74 24.95
C THR A 80 2.59 24.95 24.25
N GLY A 81 2.94 23.82 23.63
CA GLY A 81 1.97 22.88 23.05
C GLY A 81 0.94 22.35 24.06
N HIS A 82 1.33 22.09 25.32
CA HIS A 82 0.39 21.67 26.36
C HIS A 82 -0.57 22.81 26.73
N LEU A 83 -0.07 24.05 26.86
CA LEU A 83 -0.91 25.21 27.15
C LEU A 83 -1.99 25.41 26.09
N ARG A 84 -1.64 25.28 24.80
CA ARG A 84 -2.59 25.36 23.68
C ARG A 84 -3.67 24.28 23.78
N ILE A 85 -3.29 23.03 23.97
CA ILE A 85 -4.25 21.92 24.09
C ILE A 85 -5.17 22.12 25.30
N LEU A 86 -4.63 22.57 26.43
CA LEU A 86 -5.41 22.86 27.64
C LEU A 86 -6.42 24.00 27.42
N GLN A 87 -6.07 25.03 26.63
CA GLN A 87 -7.00 26.10 26.25
C GLN A 87 -8.13 25.56 25.36
N ASP A 88 -7.80 24.67 24.42
CA ASP A 88 -8.78 24.08 23.50
C ASP A 88 -9.71 23.07 24.20
N LEU A 89 -9.27 22.45 25.30
CA LEU A 89 -10.08 21.54 26.13
C LEU A 89 -11.19 22.24 26.94
N VAL A 90 -11.19 23.57 27.00
CA VAL A 90 -12.23 24.34 27.70
C VAL A 90 -13.59 24.10 27.05
N LYS A 91 -14.63 23.89 27.88
CA LYS A 91 -16.01 23.67 27.42
C LYS A 91 -16.50 24.83 26.53
N PRO A 92 -16.86 24.57 25.26
CA PRO A 92 -17.45 25.59 24.38
C PRO A 92 -18.82 26.06 24.88
N VAL A 93 -19.21 27.29 24.51
CA VAL A 93 -20.49 27.90 24.88
C VAL A 93 -21.69 27.06 24.43
N GLY A 94 -21.62 26.43 23.26
CA GLY A 94 -22.70 25.60 22.69
C GLY A 94 -22.81 24.16 23.21
N VAL A 95 -21.88 23.70 24.06
CA VAL A 95 -21.89 22.33 24.62
C VAL A 95 -22.74 22.31 25.89
N THR A 96 -23.82 21.52 25.91
CA THR A 96 -24.79 21.48 27.02
C THR A 96 -24.84 20.14 27.76
N THR A 97 -24.33 19.07 27.16
CA THR A 97 -24.28 17.73 27.77
C THR A 97 -22.85 17.21 27.92
N TYR A 98 -22.61 16.29 28.87
CA TYR A 98 -21.30 15.67 29.04
C TYR A 98 -20.89 14.83 27.82
N ALA A 99 -21.84 14.21 27.12
CA ALA A 99 -21.55 13.48 25.88
C ALA A 99 -20.97 14.41 24.80
N GLN A 100 -21.57 15.59 24.61
CA GLN A 100 -21.05 16.62 23.70
C GLN A 100 -19.67 17.13 24.15
N LEU A 101 -19.45 17.30 25.46
CA LEU A 101 -18.15 17.70 26.01
C LEU A 101 -17.07 16.64 25.75
N HIS A 102 -17.40 15.37 25.95
CA HIS A 102 -16.50 14.24 25.69
C HIS A 102 -16.16 14.13 24.20
N THR A 103 -17.14 14.31 23.30
CA THR A 103 -16.88 14.36 21.85
C THR A 103 -16.00 15.55 21.47
N HIS A 104 -16.21 16.73 22.06
CA HIS A 104 -15.34 17.89 21.88
C HIS A 104 -13.91 17.59 22.33
N TRP A 105 -13.73 16.99 23.50
CA TRP A 105 -12.40 16.57 23.98
C TRP A 105 -11.73 15.56 23.05
N LEU A 106 -12.46 14.56 22.55
CA LEU A 106 -11.91 13.61 21.57
C LEU A 106 -11.44 14.32 20.29
N GLN A 107 -12.15 15.36 19.83
CA GLN A 107 -11.77 16.14 18.65
C GLN A 107 -10.53 17.02 18.92
N VAL A 108 -10.48 17.69 20.07
CA VAL A 108 -9.32 18.52 20.46
C VAL A 108 -8.06 17.68 20.61
N LEU A 109 -8.21 16.45 21.12
CA LEU A 109 -7.13 15.51 21.36
C LEU A 109 -6.82 14.61 20.14
N ASP A 110 -7.40 14.90 18.97
CA ASP A 110 -7.13 14.18 17.73
C ASP A 110 -5.75 14.53 17.16
N VAL A 111 -4.85 13.56 17.16
CA VAL A 111 -3.47 13.71 16.66
C VAL A 111 -3.43 13.97 15.15
N SER A 112 -4.44 13.53 14.39
CA SER A 112 -4.50 13.79 12.94
C SER A 112 -4.57 15.29 12.64
N ILE A 113 -5.31 16.06 13.45
CA ILE A 113 -5.44 17.51 13.33
C ILE A 113 -4.11 18.19 13.68
N LEU A 114 -3.46 17.76 14.76
CA LEU A 114 -2.15 18.25 15.18
C LEU A 114 -1.09 18.03 14.09
N ASN A 115 -1.05 16.83 13.53
CA ASN A 115 -0.15 16.44 12.44
C ASN A 115 -0.39 17.31 11.20
N LYS A 116 -1.64 17.46 10.76
CA LYS A 116 -2.00 18.27 9.58
C LYS A 116 -1.58 19.72 9.72
N LYS A 117 -1.72 20.30 10.92
CA LYS A 117 -1.27 21.67 11.20
C LYS A 117 0.26 21.80 11.17
N PHE A 118 0.98 20.91 11.84
CA PHE A 118 2.44 20.89 11.81
C PHE A 118 2.97 20.76 10.39
N PHE A 119 2.36 19.91 9.56
CA PHE A 119 2.75 19.72 8.17
C PHE A 119 2.59 20.98 7.33
N GLN A 120 1.47 21.68 7.48
CA GLN A 120 1.25 22.92 6.76
C GLN A 120 2.30 23.97 7.14
N GLU A 121 2.61 24.10 8.43
CA GLU A 121 3.61 25.05 8.92
C GLU A 121 5.03 24.68 8.46
N LEU A 122 5.38 23.39 8.45
CA LEU A 122 6.66 22.90 7.95
C LEU A 122 6.79 23.05 6.43
N ALA A 123 5.71 22.84 5.67
CA ALA A 123 5.69 23.08 4.23
C ALA A 123 5.87 24.56 3.90
N ASN A 124 5.18 25.45 4.62
CA ASN A 124 5.38 26.90 4.48
C ASN A 124 6.86 27.27 4.75
N TRP A 125 7.47 26.65 5.78
CA TRP A 125 8.89 26.86 6.08
C TRP A 125 9.80 26.38 4.94
N TYR A 126 9.57 25.17 4.42
CA TYR A 126 10.38 24.57 3.35
C TYR A 126 10.41 25.45 2.11
N PHE A 127 9.24 25.89 1.64
CA PHE A 127 9.15 26.72 0.44
C PHE A 127 9.76 28.10 0.65
N TRP A 128 9.56 28.68 1.84
CA TRP A 128 10.25 29.91 2.19
C TRP A 128 11.77 29.72 2.21
N ALA A 129 12.29 28.61 2.74
CA ALA A 129 13.72 28.34 2.81
C ALA A 129 14.36 28.12 1.42
N MET A 130 13.62 27.55 0.46
CA MET A 130 14.11 27.19 -0.88
C MET A 130 14.79 28.35 -1.62
N ASP A 131 14.25 29.56 -1.50
CA ASP A 131 14.78 30.77 -2.13
C ASP A 131 15.93 31.44 -1.35
N ASN A 132 16.13 31.03 -0.10
CA ASN A 132 16.99 31.71 0.86
C ASN A 132 18.24 30.91 1.25
N VAL A 133 18.51 29.78 0.58
CA VAL A 133 19.68 28.92 0.82
C VAL A 133 20.54 28.74 -0.43
N ARG A 134 21.83 28.43 -0.22
CA ARG A 134 22.77 28.07 -1.29
C ARG A 134 23.63 26.87 -0.88
N PHE A 135 23.54 25.79 -1.64
CA PHE A 135 24.43 24.61 -1.51
C PHE A 135 25.44 24.55 -2.68
N PRO A 136 26.57 23.83 -2.53
CA PRO A 136 27.55 23.65 -3.61
C PRO A 136 26.99 22.98 -4.86
N ASP A 137 27.47 23.39 -6.04
CA ASP A 137 26.93 23.03 -7.36
C ASP A 137 27.77 21.99 -8.14
N ASP A 138 28.68 21.31 -7.45
CA ASP A 138 29.65 20.39 -8.07
C ASP A 138 29.01 19.16 -8.73
N ILE A 139 27.85 18.71 -8.23
CA ILE A 139 27.11 17.55 -8.74
C ILE A 139 25.85 17.99 -9.49
N GLU A 140 24.98 18.78 -8.85
CA GLU A 140 23.74 19.27 -9.45
C GLU A 140 23.81 20.79 -9.70
N LYS A 141 23.70 21.16 -10.98
CA LYS A 141 23.81 22.54 -11.45
C LYS A 141 22.48 23.29 -11.34
N LYS A 142 21.34 22.60 -11.48
CA LYS A 142 20.00 23.20 -11.38
C LYS A 142 19.73 23.61 -9.94
N LYS A 143 19.62 24.93 -9.70
CA LYS A 143 19.42 25.52 -8.36
C LYS A 143 18.24 24.89 -7.63
N ASP A 144 17.10 24.75 -8.29
CA ASP A 144 15.85 24.30 -7.65
C ASP A 144 15.97 22.85 -7.18
N ILE A 145 16.46 21.95 -8.05
CA ILE A 145 16.66 20.52 -7.71
C ILE A 145 17.71 20.38 -6.61
N ARG A 146 18.83 21.11 -6.73
CA ARG A 146 19.89 21.10 -5.72
C ARG A 146 19.37 21.56 -4.36
N ASN A 147 18.72 22.72 -4.31
CA ASN A 147 18.25 23.30 -3.05
C ASN A 147 17.15 22.43 -2.43
N ALA A 148 16.21 21.91 -3.23
CA ALA A 148 15.18 21.00 -2.78
C ALA A 148 15.76 19.74 -2.11
N THR A 149 16.64 19.01 -2.82
CA THR A 149 17.23 17.76 -2.32
C THR A 149 18.07 17.97 -1.06
N ASN A 150 18.84 19.06 -0.98
CA ASN A 150 19.64 19.37 0.21
C ASN A 150 18.79 19.85 1.40
N LEU A 151 17.74 20.65 1.16
CA LEU A 151 16.82 21.08 2.21
C LEU A 151 16.02 19.93 2.79
N ILE A 152 15.52 19.01 1.96
CA ILE A 152 14.84 17.81 2.43
C ILE A 152 15.77 17.02 3.36
N ARG A 153 17.01 16.76 2.94
CA ARG A 153 18.01 16.07 3.77
C ARG A 153 18.31 16.82 5.08
N LEU A 154 18.40 18.14 5.03
CA LEU A 154 18.55 18.98 6.23
C LEU A 154 17.39 18.79 7.19
N ILE A 155 16.15 18.92 6.72
CA ILE A 155 14.93 18.70 7.52
C ILE A 155 14.96 17.29 8.14
N THR A 156 15.25 16.26 7.33
CA THR A 156 15.33 14.86 7.77
C THR A 156 16.32 14.69 8.92
N ARG A 157 17.53 15.25 8.81
CA ARG A 157 18.55 15.20 9.87
C ARG A 157 18.12 15.99 11.11
N VAL A 158 17.58 17.19 10.94
CA VAL A 158 17.18 18.06 12.08
C VAL A 158 16.01 17.44 12.84
N ILE A 159 14.99 16.90 12.16
CA ILE A 159 13.87 16.24 12.85
C ILE A 159 14.35 14.98 13.58
N PHE A 160 15.24 14.18 12.98
CA PHE A 160 15.83 13.04 13.70
C PHE A 160 16.56 13.48 14.97
N ILE A 161 17.38 14.53 14.85
CA ILE A 161 18.08 15.11 15.99
C ILE A 161 17.09 15.58 17.05
N TRP A 162 15.95 16.12 16.64
CA TRP A 162 14.89 16.51 17.55
C TRP A 162 14.34 15.32 18.36
N PHE A 163 14.07 14.18 17.71
CA PHE A 163 13.63 12.96 18.41
C PHE A 163 14.68 12.44 19.41
N ILE A 164 15.96 12.40 19.03
CA ILE A 164 17.03 11.94 19.95
C ILE A 164 17.36 12.97 21.04
N LYS A 165 17.10 14.26 20.80
CA LYS A 165 17.15 15.32 21.81
C LYS A 165 16.07 15.09 22.87
N GLU A 166 14.85 14.68 22.50
CA GLU A 166 13.82 14.29 23.47
C GLU A 166 14.23 13.05 24.31
N LYS A 167 15.08 12.16 23.77
CA LYS A 167 15.76 11.09 24.53
C LYS A 167 16.92 11.57 25.42
N LYS A 168 17.21 12.88 25.46
CA LYS A 168 18.34 13.49 26.19
C LYS A 168 19.71 12.98 25.72
N LEU A 169 19.81 12.47 24.48
CA LEU A 169 21.09 12.07 23.88
C LEU A 169 21.82 13.26 23.26
N VAL A 170 21.09 14.33 22.91
CA VAL A 170 21.66 15.59 22.41
C VAL A 170 21.33 16.73 23.37
N PRO A 171 22.31 17.59 23.74
CA PRO A 171 22.08 18.72 24.64
C PRO A 171 21.06 19.71 24.10
N ASN A 172 20.09 20.08 24.93
CA ASN A 172 19.06 21.07 24.58
C ASN A 172 19.66 22.48 24.31
N ASN A 173 20.80 22.80 24.92
CA ASN A 173 21.46 24.09 24.79
C ASN A 173 21.84 24.43 23.33
N LEU A 174 22.10 23.42 22.50
CA LEU A 174 22.41 23.60 21.07
C LEU A 174 21.22 24.12 20.24
N PHE A 175 20.03 24.21 20.85
CA PHE A 175 18.79 24.69 20.20
C PHE A 175 18.19 25.90 20.92
N ARG A 176 18.93 26.50 21.88
CA ARG A 176 18.47 27.68 22.63
C ARG A 176 19.14 28.94 22.10
N LYS A 177 18.33 29.87 21.58
CA LYS A 177 18.81 31.15 21.01
C LYS A 177 19.69 31.93 22.00
N GLU A 178 19.26 32.06 23.26
CA GLU A 178 19.98 32.78 24.33
C GLU A 178 21.35 32.17 24.67
N TYR A 179 21.51 30.86 24.48
CA TYR A 179 22.77 30.17 24.71
C TYR A 179 23.70 30.32 23.51
N LEU A 180 23.17 30.13 22.30
CA LEU A 180 23.90 30.25 21.04
C LEU A 180 24.48 31.67 20.83
N ASP A 181 23.73 32.70 21.21
CA ASP A 181 24.18 34.10 21.15
C ASP A 181 25.46 34.37 21.97
N LYS A 182 25.69 33.58 23.02
CA LYS A 182 26.90 33.69 23.87
C LYS A 182 28.11 32.94 23.34
N ILE A 183 27.91 31.96 22.45
CA ILE A 183 28.98 31.04 22.02
C ILE A 183 29.32 31.13 20.54
N LEU A 184 28.46 31.70 19.70
CA LEU A 184 28.68 31.84 18.26
C LEU A 184 28.97 33.30 17.87
N ASN A 185 29.92 33.48 16.96
CA ASN A 185 30.18 34.78 16.36
C ASN A 185 29.05 35.14 15.37
N ASP A 186 28.69 36.42 15.28
CA ASP A 186 27.65 36.97 14.38
C ASP A 186 26.32 36.18 14.33
N PHE A 187 25.91 35.52 15.42
CA PHE A 187 24.71 34.68 15.43
C PHE A 187 23.42 35.50 15.41
N ALA A 188 22.57 35.27 14.42
CA ALA A 188 21.25 35.89 14.27
C ALA A 188 21.21 37.43 14.42
N LYS A 189 22.33 38.13 14.22
CA LYS A 189 22.43 39.61 14.35
C LYS A 189 21.84 40.33 13.15
N ASN A 190 21.95 39.73 11.96
CA ASN A 190 21.46 40.30 10.72
C ASN A 190 21.02 39.19 9.74
N LYS A 191 20.46 39.57 8.57
CA LYS A 191 19.96 38.60 7.57
C LYS A 191 21.06 37.77 6.89
N LYS A 192 22.34 38.12 7.04
CA LYS A 192 23.50 37.40 6.48
C LYS A 192 24.16 36.45 7.48
N SER A 193 23.78 36.51 8.76
CA SER A 193 24.24 35.56 9.79
C SER A 193 23.91 34.12 9.39
N GLU A 194 24.91 33.24 9.32
CA GLU A 194 24.78 31.86 8.80
C GLU A 194 25.67 30.85 9.56
N ASN A 195 26.04 31.17 10.80
CA ASN A 195 27.01 30.40 11.56
C ASN A 195 26.39 29.20 12.27
N TYR A 196 25.08 29.20 12.54
CA TYR A 196 24.42 28.08 13.22
C TYR A 196 24.52 26.77 12.42
N TYR A 197 24.17 26.79 11.14
CA TYR A 197 24.20 25.58 10.33
C TYR A 197 25.61 25.01 10.20
N ASN A 198 26.57 25.88 9.87
CA ASN A 198 27.96 25.47 9.63
C ASN A 198 28.67 25.05 10.92
N ALA A 199 28.64 25.88 11.96
CA ALA A 199 29.41 25.65 13.18
C ALA A 199 28.74 24.62 14.11
N VAL A 200 27.40 24.61 14.22
CA VAL A 200 26.69 23.75 15.17
C VAL A 200 26.16 22.48 14.51
N LEU A 201 25.34 22.61 13.46
CA LEU A 201 24.64 21.46 12.88
C LEU A 201 25.55 20.54 12.07
N GLN A 202 26.41 21.06 11.18
CA GLN A 202 27.33 20.21 10.42
C GLN A 202 28.34 19.46 11.32
N ASN A 203 28.87 20.12 12.35
CA ASN A 203 29.74 19.44 13.34
C ASN A 203 28.98 18.40 14.17
N LEU A 204 27.70 18.64 14.49
CA LEU A 204 26.85 17.65 15.14
C LEU A 204 26.60 16.44 14.23
N PHE A 205 26.29 16.66 12.94
CA PHE A 205 26.07 15.59 11.97
C PHE A 205 27.34 14.76 11.75
N PHE A 206 28.42 15.42 11.31
CA PHE A 206 29.57 14.73 10.74
C PHE A 206 30.70 14.51 11.74
N GLY A 207 30.97 15.50 12.58
CA GLY A 207 32.06 15.45 13.58
C GLY A 207 31.68 14.73 14.87
N THR A 208 30.38 14.52 15.13
CA THR A 208 29.88 14.00 16.42
C THR A 208 29.09 12.71 16.26
N LEU A 209 27.93 12.76 15.58
CA LEU A 209 27.04 11.60 15.45
C LEU A 209 27.62 10.51 14.54
N ASN A 210 28.51 10.91 13.61
CA ASN A 210 29.21 10.03 12.68
C ASN A 210 30.70 9.80 13.02
N GLN A 211 31.12 10.10 14.25
CA GLN A 211 32.50 9.88 14.71
C GLN A 211 32.52 9.28 16.12
N ASN A 212 33.33 8.23 16.31
CA ASN A 212 33.57 7.62 17.63
C ASN A 212 33.99 8.68 18.64
N MET A 213 33.49 8.57 19.87
CA MET A 213 33.74 9.57 20.92
C MET A 213 35.21 9.84 21.19
N ASN A 214 36.06 8.81 21.15
CA ASN A 214 37.50 8.93 21.43
C ASN A 214 38.30 9.51 20.24
N ASP A 215 37.72 9.47 19.03
CA ASP A 215 38.38 9.91 17.81
C ASP A 215 37.94 11.33 17.38
N ARG A 216 37.16 12.02 18.23
CA ARG A 216 36.69 13.37 17.93
C ARG A 216 37.80 14.40 18.13
N GLY A 217 37.92 15.31 17.19
CA GLY A 217 38.84 16.44 17.28
C GLY A 217 38.56 17.49 16.21
N PHE A 218 39.15 18.65 16.37
CA PHE A 218 39.18 19.68 15.33
C PHE A 218 40.20 19.34 14.24
N VAL A 219 39.89 19.74 13.01
CA VAL A 219 40.89 19.79 11.96
C VAL A 219 42.01 20.74 12.36
N LYS A 220 43.25 20.40 12.03
CA LYS A 220 44.40 21.30 12.23
C LYS A 220 44.31 22.46 11.25
N GLU A 221 44.44 23.68 11.76
CA GLU A 221 44.53 24.90 10.95
C GLU A 221 46.00 25.17 10.57
N GLY A 222 46.26 25.55 9.30
CA GLY A 222 47.64 25.74 8.80
C GLY A 222 47.77 25.82 7.28
N ASN A 223 49.01 25.79 6.77
CA ASN A 223 49.32 25.84 5.33
C ASN A 223 48.97 24.50 4.61
N TYR A 224 48.89 24.49 3.28
CA TYR A 224 48.54 23.29 2.47
C TYR A 224 49.35 22.04 2.85
N GLN A 225 50.65 22.18 3.16
CA GLN A 225 51.50 21.07 3.61
C GLN A 225 51.10 20.50 4.99
N GLN A 226 50.65 21.34 5.92
CA GLN A 226 50.16 20.92 7.25
C GLN A 226 48.76 20.29 7.16
N ASN A 227 47.95 20.74 6.20
CA ASN A 227 46.60 20.28 5.94
C ASN A 227 46.51 19.02 5.09
N LYS A 228 47.60 18.59 4.45
CA LYS A 228 47.62 17.50 3.47
C LYS A 228 47.17 16.16 4.07
N THR A 229 47.51 15.91 5.33
CA THR A 229 47.18 14.67 6.05
C THR A 229 45.69 14.57 6.44
N GLU A 230 45.00 15.72 6.52
CA GLU A 230 43.58 15.81 6.90
C GLU A 230 42.70 16.29 5.73
N TYR A 231 43.29 16.40 4.54
CA TYR A 231 42.59 16.79 3.33
C TYR A 231 41.56 15.73 2.95
N GLY A 232 40.28 16.13 2.91
CA GLY A 232 39.17 15.19 2.63
C GLY A 232 38.64 14.43 3.86
N VAL A 233 39.15 14.66 5.07
CA VAL A 233 38.65 14.00 6.30
C VAL A 233 37.34 14.64 6.75
N LYS A 234 36.20 13.97 6.55
CA LYS A 234 34.85 14.55 6.73
C LYS A 234 34.19 14.30 8.09
N ASN A 235 34.92 13.75 9.06
CA ASN A 235 34.43 13.37 10.40
C ASN A 235 35.14 14.12 11.55
N LEU A 236 35.89 15.16 11.23
CA LEU A 236 36.51 16.07 12.21
C LEU A 236 35.75 17.41 12.26
N PHE A 237 35.79 18.03 13.44
CA PHE A 237 35.18 19.35 13.68
C PHE A 237 35.85 20.42 12.83
N ARG A 238 35.06 21.41 12.40
CA ARG A 238 35.49 22.57 11.61
C ARG A 238 34.95 23.87 12.19
N TYR A 239 35.40 24.99 11.64
CA TYR A 239 34.86 26.31 11.91
C TYR A 239 35.11 26.81 13.34
N ALA A 240 36.30 26.52 13.89
CA ALA A 240 36.69 27.03 15.21
C ALA A 240 36.58 28.57 15.28
N ASP A 241 36.86 29.26 14.17
CA ASP A 241 36.75 30.71 13.99
C ASP A 241 35.32 31.26 14.11
N LYS A 242 34.29 30.41 13.98
CA LYS A 242 32.88 30.79 14.13
C LYS A 242 32.39 30.73 15.58
N PHE A 243 33.20 30.21 16.52
CA PHE A 243 32.90 30.18 17.95
C PHE A 243 33.60 31.31 18.72
N LEU A 244 32.94 31.80 19.77
CA LEU A 244 33.52 32.76 20.75
C LEU A 244 34.26 32.04 21.89
N ILE A 245 34.05 30.74 22.03
CA ILE A 245 34.62 29.87 23.06
C ILE A 245 35.79 29.07 22.50
N LYS A 246 36.66 28.54 23.37
CA LYS A 246 37.84 27.77 22.95
C LYS A 246 37.43 26.41 22.37
N GLU A 247 38.24 25.85 21.48
CA GLU A 247 37.98 24.52 20.87
C GLU A 247 37.66 23.43 21.90
N LYS A 248 38.39 23.39 23.03
CA LYS A 248 38.13 22.45 24.11
C LYS A 248 36.72 22.60 24.70
N GLU A 249 36.27 23.84 24.90
CA GLU A 249 34.93 24.13 25.41
C GLU A 249 33.87 23.73 24.38
N VAL A 250 34.13 23.92 23.08
CA VAL A 250 33.26 23.42 22.01
C VAL A 250 33.15 21.90 22.09
N MET A 251 34.28 21.18 22.20
CA MET A 251 34.28 19.72 22.32
C MET A 251 33.51 19.24 23.55
N ASP A 252 33.62 19.96 24.66
CA ASP A 252 32.89 19.66 25.90
C ASP A 252 31.36 19.79 25.72
N LEU A 253 30.86 20.65 24.81
CA LEU A 253 29.43 20.71 24.47
C LEU A 253 28.91 19.40 23.89
N TYR A 254 29.72 18.72 23.08
CA TYR A 254 29.33 17.50 22.36
C TYR A 254 29.79 16.22 23.06
N LYS A 255 30.55 16.33 24.16
CA LYS A 255 31.11 15.19 24.91
C LYS A 255 30.05 14.17 25.32
N ASN A 256 28.85 14.62 25.66
CA ASN A 256 27.75 13.78 26.13
C ASN A 256 26.86 13.22 25.00
N VAL A 257 27.17 13.52 23.74
CA VAL A 257 26.46 13.02 22.57
C VAL A 257 27.05 11.68 22.15
N PRO A 258 26.25 10.59 22.07
CA PRO A 258 26.76 9.29 21.62
C PRO A 258 27.08 9.31 20.13
N PHE A 259 27.98 8.41 19.73
CA PHE A 259 28.15 8.00 18.34
C PHE A 259 26.95 7.12 17.95
N LEU A 260 26.22 7.51 16.91
CA LEU A 260 25.11 6.70 16.42
C LEU A 260 25.47 5.95 15.15
N ASN A 261 26.42 6.42 14.34
CA ASN A 261 26.68 5.87 13.00
C ASN A 261 25.41 5.90 12.11
N GLY A 262 25.60 5.61 10.82
CA GLY A 262 24.50 5.34 9.89
C GLY A 262 24.43 6.34 8.75
N GLY A 263 24.04 5.84 7.58
CA GLY A 263 24.08 6.55 6.29
C GLY A 263 23.40 7.92 6.28
N LEU A 264 22.51 8.21 7.24
CA LEU A 264 21.87 9.52 7.39
C LEU A 264 22.85 10.65 7.69
N PHE A 265 23.86 10.38 8.52
CA PHE A 265 24.87 11.36 8.96
C PHE A 265 26.19 11.22 8.19
N ASP A 266 26.21 10.45 7.11
CA ASP A 266 27.35 10.43 6.21
C ASP A 266 27.43 11.75 5.44
N CYS A 267 28.63 12.32 5.43
CA CYS A 267 28.94 13.49 4.60
C CYS A 267 29.09 13.01 3.15
N LEU A 268 28.26 13.56 2.26
CA LEU A 268 28.24 13.21 0.84
C LEU A 268 29.32 13.91 0.02
N ASP A 269 30.15 14.75 0.66
CA ASP A 269 31.34 15.31 0.02
C ASP A 269 32.37 14.20 -0.22
N LYS A 270 32.53 13.77 -1.47
CA LYS A 270 33.37 12.61 -1.84
C LYS A 270 34.36 12.96 -2.96
N PRO A 271 35.58 12.36 -2.97
CA PRO A 271 36.48 12.48 -4.11
C PRO A 271 35.89 11.77 -5.33
N ASN A 272 36.06 12.38 -6.50
CA ASN A 272 35.80 11.73 -7.79
C ASN A 272 36.93 10.73 -8.13
N GLU A 273 36.80 10.02 -9.25
CA GLU A 273 37.80 9.04 -9.71
C GLU A 273 39.20 9.66 -9.95
N ALA A 274 39.26 10.97 -10.21
CA ALA A 274 40.50 11.73 -10.35
C ALA A 274 41.08 12.25 -9.01
N GLY A 275 40.45 11.93 -7.88
CA GLY A 275 40.88 12.33 -6.54
C GLY A 275 40.44 13.74 -6.10
N THR A 276 39.70 14.48 -6.92
CA THR A 276 39.17 15.82 -6.59
C THR A 276 37.87 15.69 -5.82
N VAL A 277 37.78 16.34 -4.65
CA VAL A 277 36.56 16.33 -3.81
C VAL A 277 35.44 17.12 -4.47
N GLN A 278 34.31 16.46 -4.72
CA GLN A 278 33.03 17.07 -5.08
C GLN A 278 32.21 17.34 -3.82
N TYR A 279 31.69 18.55 -3.70
CA TYR A 279 30.95 19.01 -2.52
C TYR A 279 29.44 18.94 -2.76
N VAL A 280 28.72 18.42 -1.77
CA VAL A 280 27.24 18.34 -1.75
C VAL A 280 26.70 18.96 -0.47
N ASP A 281 27.19 18.49 0.69
CA ASP A 281 26.82 19.03 2.00
C ASP A 281 27.57 20.34 2.30
N GLY A 282 28.68 20.58 1.60
CA GLY A 282 29.49 21.79 1.73
C GLY A 282 30.25 21.86 3.05
N PHE A 283 30.67 20.71 3.59
CA PHE A 283 31.47 20.64 4.82
C PHE A 283 32.95 20.89 4.48
N SER A 284 33.24 22.15 4.18
CA SER A 284 34.50 22.62 3.58
C SER A 284 35.07 23.84 4.29
N ARG A 285 36.40 23.94 4.30
CA ARG A 285 37.13 25.17 4.68
C ARG A 285 37.10 26.22 3.58
N ASN A 286 36.88 25.81 2.33
CA ASN A 286 36.77 26.74 1.20
C ASN A 286 35.41 27.43 1.22
N ILE A 287 35.40 28.76 1.41
CA ILE A 287 34.19 29.58 1.49
C ILE A 287 33.28 29.46 0.26
N ASN A 288 33.86 29.24 -0.93
CA ASN A 288 33.10 29.08 -2.18
C ASN A 288 32.43 27.71 -2.30
N LYS A 289 32.84 26.75 -1.47
CA LYS A 289 32.31 25.38 -1.41
C LYS A 289 31.56 25.09 -0.10
N GLN A 290 31.31 26.13 0.71
CA GLN A 290 30.46 26.01 1.91
C GLN A 290 28.98 26.07 1.54
N ALA A 291 28.17 25.45 2.38
CA ALA A 291 26.74 25.64 2.35
C ALA A 291 26.36 26.93 3.12
N HIS A 292 25.42 27.67 2.57
CA HIS A 292 24.93 28.93 3.12
C HIS A 292 23.46 28.78 3.49
N VAL A 293 23.20 28.71 4.79
CA VAL A 293 21.88 28.55 5.37
C VAL A 293 21.73 29.58 6.50
N PRO A 294 20.96 30.67 6.28
CA PRO A 294 20.86 31.75 7.25
C PRO A 294 20.26 31.33 8.61
N ASP A 295 20.76 31.93 9.69
CA ASP A 295 20.34 31.64 11.07
C ASP A 295 18.86 31.95 11.31
N TYR A 296 18.31 32.97 10.63
CA TYR A 296 16.90 33.33 10.75
C TYR A 296 15.95 32.25 10.23
N LEU A 297 16.41 31.34 9.35
CA LEU A 297 15.61 30.19 8.94
C LEU A 297 15.40 29.22 10.11
N PHE A 298 16.24 29.25 11.13
CA PHE A 298 16.12 28.38 12.32
C PHE A 298 15.44 29.10 13.49
N PHE A 299 15.79 30.36 13.74
CA PHE A 299 15.37 31.10 14.94
C PHE A 299 14.56 32.37 14.66
N GLY A 300 14.18 32.61 13.40
CA GLY A 300 13.37 33.76 13.00
C GLY A 300 11.97 33.74 13.61
N GLU A 301 11.46 34.93 13.91
CA GLU A 301 10.09 35.11 14.40
C GLU A 301 9.06 34.82 13.31
N LEU A 302 7.80 34.69 13.73
CA LEU A 302 6.68 34.47 12.83
C LEU A 302 6.56 35.64 11.86
N LYS A 303 6.52 35.34 10.56
CA LYS A 303 6.37 36.31 9.50
C LYS A 303 5.41 35.84 8.43
N GLU A 304 4.93 36.80 7.65
CA GLU A 304 4.11 36.56 6.48
C GLU A 304 4.99 36.26 5.26
N VAL A 305 4.58 35.27 4.47
CA VAL A 305 5.24 34.81 3.25
C VAL A 305 4.22 34.64 2.13
N ASP A 306 4.65 34.98 0.92
CA ASP A 306 3.86 34.76 -0.28
C ASP A 306 4.17 33.36 -0.84
N LEU A 307 3.15 32.49 -0.84
CA LEU A 307 3.19 31.13 -1.37
C LEU A 307 2.02 30.88 -2.34
N ASN A 308 1.45 31.95 -2.90
CA ASN A 308 0.26 31.86 -3.76
C ASN A 308 0.52 31.02 -5.01
N GLU A 309 1.68 31.23 -5.67
CA GLU A 309 2.09 30.48 -6.86
C GLU A 309 2.20 28.97 -6.57
N ILE A 310 2.83 28.61 -5.45
CA ILE A 310 3.10 27.22 -5.06
C ILE A 310 1.81 26.47 -4.72
N TYR A 311 0.88 27.12 -4.01
CA TYR A 311 -0.39 26.50 -3.63
C TYR A 311 -1.52 26.70 -4.63
N GLY A 312 -1.26 27.37 -5.76
CA GLY A 312 -2.28 27.69 -6.76
C GLY A 312 -3.41 28.57 -6.20
N THR A 313 -3.08 29.45 -5.26
CA THR A 313 -4.04 30.38 -4.63
C THR A 313 -3.81 31.81 -5.10
N ARG A 314 -4.74 32.71 -4.79
CA ARG A 314 -4.62 34.15 -5.07
C ARG A 314 -5.06 34.93 -3.83
N ASN A 315 -4.39 36.03 -3.54
CA ASN A 315 -4.69 36.94 -2.42
C ASN A 315 -4.73 36.25 -1.05
N LYS A 316 -3.96 35.18 -0.84
CA LYS A 316 -3.79 34.54 0.46
C LYS A 316 -2.40 34.81 1.02
N THR A 317 -2.34 35.15 2.30
CA THR A 317 -1.08 35.30 3.01
C THR A 317 -0.83 34.07 3.86
N TYR A 318 0.39 33.54 3.79
CA TYR A 318 0.81 32.38 4.56
C TYR A 318 1.77 32.81 5.67
N LYS A 319 1.89 32.01 6.72
CA LYS A 319 2.78 32.30 7.86
C LYS A 319 3.89 31.26 7.93
N ALA A 320 5.11 31.73 8.16
CA ALA A 320 6.29 30.90 8.39
C ALA A 320 7.10 31.46 9.58
N GLN A 321 7.73 30.58 10.35
CA GLN A 321 8.62 30.92 11.47
C GLN A 321 9.88 30.05 11.40
N GLY A 322 10.94 30.39 12.13
CA GLY A 322 12.17 29.59 12.16
C GLY A 322 11.93 28.11 12.53
N LEU A 323 12.68 27.19 11.91
CA LEU A 323 12.48 25.74 12.07
C LEU A 323 12.58 25.28 13.53
N ILE A 324 13.54 25.79 14.29
CA ILE A 324 13.71 25.41 15.71
C ILE A 324 12.56 25.98 16.55
N ASN A 325 12.06 27.17 16.22
CA ASN A 325 10.88 27.74 16.87
C ASN A 325 9.63 26.91 16.56
N LEU A 326 9.48 26.47 15.30
CA LEU A 326 8.42 25.57 14.88
C LEU A 326 8.47 24.24 15.66
N LEU A 327 9.62 23.56 15.68
CA LEU A 327 9.76 22.29 16.40
C LEU A 327 9.51 22.45 17.91
N ASN A 328 9.96 23.55 18.54
CA ASN A 328 9.66 23.84 19.95
C ASN A 328 8.18 24.10 20.25
N SER A 329 7.37 24.47 19.24
CA SER A 329 5.94 24.74 19.45
C SER A 329 5.08 23.46 19.52
N TYR A 330 5.65 22.29 19.21
CA TYR A 330 4.99 21.00 19.25
C TYR A 330 5.70 20.05 20.20
N LYS A 331 4.93 19.26 20.96
CA LYS A 331 5.49 18.19 21.78
C LYS A 331 5.80 17.00 20.88
N PHE A 332 7.00 16.43 21.03
CA PHE A 332 7.41 15.22 20.32
C PHE A 332 7.39 14.04 21.29
N THR A 333 6.96 12.89 20.79
CA THR A 333 7.09 11.61 21.48
C THR A 333 8.00 10.72 20.67
N VAL A 334 8.83 9.95 21.37
CA VAL A 334 9.75 9.03 20.74
C VAL A 334 9.03 7.71 20.46
N ALA A 335 7.99 7.34 21.21
CA ALA A 335 7.25 6.10 20.96
C ALA A 335 6.19 6.31 19.87
N GLU A 336 6.18 5.47 18.82
CA GLU A 336 5.07 5.47 17.86
C GLU A 336 3.75 5.13 18.56
N ASN A 337 2.67 5.80 18.13
CA ASN A 337 1.33 5.50 18.61
C ASN A 337 0.91 4.10 18.12
N THR A 338 0.04 3.44 18.87
CA THR A 338 -0.52 2.11 18.53
C THR A 338 -2.03 2.23 18.25
N PRO A 339 -2.71 1.20 17.72
CA PRO A 339 -4.16 1.27 17.48
C PRO A 339 -4.96 1.47 18.76
N ILE A 340 -4.40 1.02 19.88
CA ILE A 340 -5.06 1.05 21.18
C ILE A 340 -4.65 2.26 22.00
N GLU A 341 -3.42 2.77 21.84
CA GLU A 341 -2.82 3.82 22.66
C GLU A 341 -2.22 4.92 21.80
N GLU A 342 -2.70 6.14 22.04
CA GLU A 342 -2.27 7.32 21.31
C GLU A 342 -1.86 8.42 22.30
N GLU A 343 -0.64 8.91 22.13
CA GLU A 343 -0.11 10.08 22.82
C GLU A 343 -0.26 11.30 21.92
N ILE A 344 -0.72 12.42 22.49
CA ILE A 344 -0.92 13.68 21.75
C ILE A 344 0.40 14.41 21.62
N ALA A 345 1.24 13.85 20.77
CA ALA A 345 2.54 14.35 20.44
C ALA A 345 2.89 13.93 19.00
N LEU A 346 3.83 14.65 18.42
CA LEU A 346 4.45 14.34 17.15
C LEU A 346 5.29 13.06 17.29
N ASP A 347 4.84 11.97 16.68
CA ASP A 347 5.50 10.66 16.69
C ASP A 347 6.32 10.41 15.40
N PRO A 348 7.20 9.39 15.35
CA PRO A 348 8.02 9.11 14.17
C PRO A 348 7.22 8.78 12.89
N GLU A 349 5.95 8.36 12.99
CA GLU A 349 5.09 8.09 11.84
C GLU A 349 4.81 9.38 11.05
N LEU A 350 4.75 10.53 11.72
CA LEU A 350 4.53 11.83 11.08
C LEU A 350 5.54 12.11 9.96
N LEU A 351 6.76 11.57 10.05
CA LEU A 351 7.82 11.78 9.06
C LEU A 351 7.35 11.33 7.68
N GLY A 352 6.72 10.15 7.60
CA GLY A 352 6.19 9.65 6.34
C GLY A 352 5.17 10.61 5.73
N LYS A 353 4.22 11.06 6.55
CA LYS A 353 3.16 12.00 6.15
C LYS A 353 3.70 13.38 5.76
N VAL A 354 4.69 13.93 6.49
CA VAL A 354 5.35 15.21 6.13
C VAL A 354 5.91 15.09 4.73
N PHE A 355 6.78 14.09 4.54
CA PHE A 355 7.64 14.08 3.38
C PHE A 355 6.89 13.64 2.13
N GLU A 356 5.93 12.73 2.22
CA GLU A 356 5.06 12.40 1.08
C GLU A 356 4.28 13.65 0.61
N ASN A 357 3.81 14.50 1.53
CA ASN A 357 3.12 15.74 1.17
C ASN A 357 4.07 16.80 0.59
N LEU A 358 5.30 16.91 1.09
CA LEU A 358 6.34 17.80 0.54
C LEU A 358 6.79 17.32 -0.85
N LEU A 359 6.97 16.01 -1.04
CA LEU A 359 7.33 15.41 -2.32
C LEU A 359 6.19 15.53 -3.34
N ALA A 360 4.93 15.35 -2.90
CA ALA A 360 3.75 15.57 -3.74
C ALA A 360 3.60 17.03 -4.21
N SER A 361 4.37 17.96 -3.64
CA SER A 361 4.40 19.36 -4.07
C SER A 361 5.56 19.71 -4.99
N TYR A 362 6.53 18.81 -5.22
CA TYR A 362 7.70 19.07 -6.05
C TYR A 362 8.14 17.84 -6.86
N ASN A 363 7.82 17.82 -8.16
CA ASN A 363 8.40 16.87 -9.10
C ASN A 363 9.67 17.48 -9.76
N PRO A 364 10.87 16.90 -9.57
CA PRO A 364 12.11 17.39 -10.17
C PRO A 364 12.09 17.43 -11.70
N GLU A 365 11.29 16.59 -12.35
CA GLU A 365 11.23 16.48 -13.81
C GLU A 365 10.24 17.46 -14.44
N THR A 366 9.13 17.78 -13.76
CA THR A 366 8.01 18.53 -14.37
C THR A 366 7.76 19.91 -13.75
N GLN A 367 8.46 20.30 -12.68
CA GLN A 367 8.31 21.59 -11.98
C GLN A 367 6.86 21.97 -11.62
N THR A 368 5.95 20.99 -11.54
CA THR A 368 4.53 21.19 -11.22
C THR A 368 4.17 20.46 -9.93
N THR A 369 3.16 20.96 -9.20
CA THR A 369 2.64 20.32 -7.98
C THR A 369 2.14 18.91 -8.30
N ALA A 370 2.93 17.91 -7.90
CA ALA A 370 2.89 16.51 -8.30
C ALA A 370 1.71 15.68 -7.74
N ARG A 371 0.74 16.29 -7.04
CA ARG A 371 -0.35 15.58 -6.33
C ARG A 371 -1.13 14.58 -7.19
N LYS A 372 -1.13 14.71 -8.52
CA LYS A 372 -1.81 13.78 -9.44
C LYS A 372 -0.88 12.75 -10.12
N GLN A 373 0.41 13.03 -10.26
CA GLN A 373 1.29 12.27 -11.16
C GLN A 373 1.99 11.06 -10.50
N THR A 374 2.34 11.11 -9.21
CA THR A 374 3.06 9.98 -8.59
C THR A 374 2.13 8.84 -8.16
N GLY A 375 0.84 9.12 -7.96
CA GLY A 375 -0.17 8.14 -7.51
C GLY A 375 0.15 7.47 -6.17
N SER A 376 1.11 8.02 -5.39
CA SER A 376 1.56 7.50 -4.09
C SER A 376 0.83 8.21 -2.96
N PHE A 377 0.09 7.45 -2.15
CA PHE A 377 -0.70 7.96 -1.03
C PHE A 377 -0.36 7.21 0.26
N TYR A 378 -0.25 7.95 1.36
CA TYR A 378 -0.10 7.38 2.69
C TYR A 378 -1.27 6.44 3.03
N THR A 379 -0.97 5.19 3.33
CA THR A 379 -1.98 4.21 3.76
C THR A 379 -2.36 4.43 5.22
N PRO A 380 -3.66 4.62 5.55
CA PRO A 380 -4.13 4.72 6.93
C PRO A 380 -3.66 3.55 7.80
N ARG A 381 -3.34 3.85 9.06
CA ARG A 381 -2.70 2.90 9.97
C ARG A 381 -3.58 1.69 10.26
N GLU A 382 -4.89 1.88 10.33
CA GLU A 382 -5.88 0.83 10.56
C GLU A 382 -5.86 -0.20 9.42
N ILE A 383 -5.71 0.27 8.18
CA ILE A 383 -5.58 -0.58 6.99
C ILE A 383 -4.24 -1.30 7.00
N VAL A 384 -3.14 -0.60 7.30
CA VAL A 384 -1.80 -1.21 7.39
C VAL A 384 -1.81 -2.35 8.41
N ASN A 385 -2.32 -2.11 9.62
CA ASN A 385 -2.38 -3.14 10.67
C ASN A 385 -3.26 -4.32 10.25
N TYR A 386 -4.43 -4.07 9.67
CA TYR A 386 -5.29 -5.15 9.21
C TYR A 386 -4.60 -6.02 8.15
N MET A 387 -4.00 -5.40 7.14
CA MET A 387 -3.32 -6.14 6.07
C MET A 387 -2.13 -6.94 6.60
N VAL A 388 -1.33 -6.35 7.49
CA VAL A 388 -0.20 -7.03 8.15
C VAL A 388 -0.68 -8.21 8.99
N ASP A 389 -1.75 -8.03 9.78
CA ASP A 389 -2.31 -9.07 10.62
C ASP A 389 -2.80 -10.26 9.79
N GLU A 390 -3.63 -10.02 8.76
CA GLU A 390 -4.15 -11.10 7.92
C GLU A 390 -3.04 -11.84 7.16
N SER A 391 -2.01 -11.13 6.67
CA SER A 391 -0.91 -11.75 5.95
C SER A 391 0.00 -12.60 6.85
N LEU A 392 0.32 -12.11 8.06
CA LEU A 392 1.12 -12.87 9.02
C LEU A 392 0.35 -14.04 9.61
N ILE A 393 -0.96 -13.89 9.88
CA ILE A 393 -1.79 -14.99 10.39
C ILE A 393 -1.82 -16.13 9.37
N GLU A 394 -2.09 -15.86 8.09
CA GLU A 394 -2.11 -16.91 7.07
C GLU A 394 -0.72 -17.52 6.83
N TYR A 395 0.36 -16.73 6.94
CA TYR A 395 1.74 -17.27 6.91
C TYR A 395 2.00 -18.25 8.07
N LEU A 396 1.76 -17.83 9.32
CA LEU A 396 2.02 -18.65 10.51
C LEU A 396 1.14 -19.91 10.53
N LYS A 397 -0.11 -19.78 10.10
CA LYS A 397 -1.04 -20.90 9.94
C LYS A 397 -0.54 -21.92 8.93
N ASN A 398 -0.12 -21.47 7.75
CA ASN A 398 0.47 -22.35 6.73
C ASN A 398 1.76 -23.01 7.23
N TYR A 399 2.61 -22.29 7.96
CA TYR A 399 3.84 -22.84 8.53
C TYR A 399 3.54 -23.99 9.52
N LEU A 400 2.59 -23.78 10.44
CA LEU A 400 2.19 -24.80 11.40
C LEU A 400 1.43 -25.97 10.76
N LEU A 401 0.70 -25.77 9.66
CA LEU A 401 -0.05 -26.83 8.98
C LEU A 401 0.82 -27.70 8.06
N ASN A 402 1.82 -27.13 7.40
CA ASN A 402 2.65 -27.80 6.39
C ASN A 402 3.81 -28.63 6.99
N GLU A 403 3.69 -29.05 8.25
CA GLU A 403 4.66 -29.94 8.90
C GLU A 403 4.68 -31.29 8.17
N LYS A 404 5.80 -31.60 7.50
CA LYS A 404 5.94 -32.81 6.70
C LYS A 404 5.90 -34.04 7.59
N ALA A 405 4.88 -34.88 7.42
CA ALA A 405 4.95 -36.26 7.86
C ALA A 405 6.03 -36.97 7.02
N GLY A 406 7.02 -37.56 7.67
CA GLY A 406 8.15 -38.14 6.97
C GLY A 406 9.08 -38.91 7.89
N ILE A 407 10.04 -39.58 7.27
CA ILE A 407 11.12 -40.26 7.94
C ILE A 407 12.39 -39.43 7.72
N ILE A 408 13.05 -39.02 8.79
CA ILE A 408 14.37 -38.37 8.73
C ILE A 408 15.42 -39.42 9.11
N GLU A 409 16.41 -39.64 8.25
CA GLU A 409 17.65 -40.35 8.63
C GLU A 409 18.47 -39.47 9.57
N LEU A 410 18.76 -39.99 10.77
CA LEU A 410 19.47 -39.25 11.82
C LEU A 410 20.95 -38.93 11.49
N GLY A 411 21.52 -39.51 10.42
CA GLY A 411 22.89 -39.22 9.95
C GLY A 411 23.94 -39.22 11.07
N ASN A 412 24.84 -38.23 11.07
CA ASN A 412 25.93 -38.09 12.05
C ASN A 412 25.46 -37.94 13.51
N ASN A 413 24.19 -37.60 13.78
CA ASN A 413 23.67 -37.55 15.15
C ASN A 413 23.53 -38.96 15.76
N GLN A 414 23.47 -40.00 14.93
CA GLN A 414 23.47 -41.40 15.36
C GLN A 414 24.78 -41.77 16.08
N VAL A 415 25.91 -41.17 15.68
CA VAL A 415 27.25 -41.39 16.25
C VAL A 415 27.36 -40.81 17.65
N GLN A 416 26.78 -39.62 17.88
CA GLN A 416 26.78 -38.96 19.19
C GLN A 416 25.92 -39.68 20.22
N ILE A 417 24.76 -40.22 19.82
CA ILE A 417 23.81 -40.87 20.75
C ILE A 417 24.35 -42.21 21.27
N PHE A 418 25.06 -42.97 20.43
CA PHE A 418 25.54 -44.32 20.77
C PHE A 418 27.05 -44.41 21.02
N GLY A 419 27.82 -43.32 20.84
CA GLY A 419 29.25 -43.26 21.18
C GLY A 419 30.18 -44.13 20.31
N ASN A 420 29.72 -44.60 19.15
CA ASN A 420 30.46 -45.55 18.31
C ASN A 420 31.15 -44.83 17.15
N LYS A 421 32.43 -45.11 16.86
CA LYS A 421 33.11 -44.62 15.64
C LYS A 421 32.48 -45.26 14.40
N ASP A 422 32.21 -44.44 13.37
CA ASP A 422 31.61 -44.85 12.09
C ASP A 422 32.19 -46.17 11.56
N LYS A 423 31.39 -47.23 11.56
CA LYS A 423 31.72 -48.50 10.90
C LYS A 423 30.99 -48.56 9.57
N VAL A 424 31.73 -48.89 8.51
CA VAL A 424 31.16 -49.14 7.17
C VAL A 424 30.14 -50.28 7.27
N GLY A 425 28.86 -50.00 6.98
CA GLY A 425 27.75 -50.96 7.02
C GLY A 425 26.70 -50.77 8.13
N GLN A 426 26.75 -49.68 8.90
CA GLN A 426 25.74 -49.36 9.93
C GLN A 426 24.40 -48.92 9.30
N LEU A 427 23.29 -49.55 9.72
CA LEU A 427 21.93 -49.20 9.30
C LEU A 427 21.52 -47.83 9.88
N SER A 428 20.93 -46.97 9.04
CA SER A 428 20.46 -45.65 9.44
C SER A 428 19.25 -45.75 10.36
N LEU A 429 19.25 -44.92 11.42
CA LEU A 429 18.09 -44.78 12.29
C LEU A 429 17.13 -43.75 11.71
N GLU A 430 15.88 -44.18 11.56
CA GLU A 430 14.79 -43.43 10.97
C GLU A 430 13.87 -42.91 12.08
N GLN A 431 13.70 -41.59 12.18
CA GLN A 431 12.70 -41.01 13.07
C GLN A 431 11.43 -40.69 12.27
N SER A 432 10.31 -41.27 12.67
CA SER A 432 8.99 -40.91 12.13
C SER A 432 8.54 -39.58 12.71
N LEU A 433 8.46 -38.55 11.86
CA LEU A 433 7.79 -37.29 12.17
C LEU A 433 6.28 -37.49 12.05
N LYS A 434 5.55 -37.26 13.14
CA LYS A 434 4.09 -37.10 13.08
C LYS A 434 3.79 -35.81 12.33
N GLY A 435 2.85 -35.86 11.39
CA GLY A 435 2.37 -34.65 10.69
C GLY A 435 1.75 -33.64 11.66
N SER A 436 1.48 -32.43 11.18
CA SER A 436 0.99 -31.33 12.01
C SER A 436 -0.23 -31.73 12.84
N LYS A 437 -0.17 -31.48 14.16
CA LYS A 437 -1.30 -31.69 15.08
C LYS A 437 -2.50 -30.77 14.81
N TRP A 438 -2.31 -29.74 13.98
CA TRP A 438 -3.33 -28.76 13.63
C TRP A 438 -4.14 -29.17 12.38
N LEU A 439 -3.75 -30.25 11.69
CA LEU A 439 -4.54 -30.83 10.61
C LEU A 439 -5.93 -31.25 11.13
N GLY A 440 -6.99 -30.74 10.51
CA GLY A 440 -8.39 -30.92 10.94
C GLY A 440 -8.83 -30.02 12.09
N LYS A 441 -7.94 -29.14 12.59
CA LYS A 441 -8.20 -28.13 13.64
C LYS A 441 -7.88 -26.71 13.17
N GLU A 442 -7.98 -26.44 11.87
CA GLU A 442 -7.56 -25.19 11.26
C GLU A 442 -8.32 -23.98 11.82
N LYS A 443 -9.61 -24.16 12.17
CA LYS A 443 -10.42 -23.10 12.79
C LYS A 443 -9.95 -22.74 14.20
N GLU A 444 -9.60 -23.73 15.02
CA GLU A 444 -9.07 -23.49 16.37
C GLU A 444 -7.72 -22.77 16.29
N LEU A 445 -6.87 -23.18 15.33
CA LEU A 445 -5.59 -22.53 15.09
C LEU A 445 -5.78 -21.06 14.68
N ASP A 446 -6.69 -20.78 13.74
CA ASP A 446 -7.03 -19.43 13.29
C ASP A 446 -7.48 -18.54 14.46
N GLU A 447 -8.38 -19.05 15.32
CA GLU A 447 -8.85 -18.33 16.51
C GLU A 447 -7.71 -18.04 17.49
N LYS A 448 -6.83 -19.01 17.77
CA LYS A 448 -5.66 -18.80 18.65
C LYS A 448 -4.66 -17.81 18.07
N LEU A 449 -4.39 -17.85 16.77
CA LEU A 449 -3.55 -16.87 16.10
C LEU A 449 -4.17 -15.46 16.19
N ARG A 450 -5.47 -15.32 15.94
CA ARG A 450 -6.15 -14.02 16.10
C ARG A 450 -6.10 -13.50 17.53
N GLN A 451 -6.21 -14.37 18.54
CA GLN A 451 -6.02 -14.01 19.95
C GLN A 451 -4.58 -13.55 20.24
N LEU A 452 -3.58 -14.22 19.66
CA LEU A 452 -2.17 -13.86 19.81
C LEU A 452 -1.90 -12.44 19.28
N PHE A 453 -2.50 -12.08 18.14
CA PHE A 453 -2.36 -10.76 17.49
C PHE A 453 -3.18 -9.64 18.18
N SER A 454 -4.17 -10.00 19.00
CA SER A 454 -5.02 -9.06 19.73
C SER A 454 -4.30 -8.46 20.93
N TYR A 455 -4.34 -7.14 21.11
CA TYR A 455 -3.74 -6.51 22.30
C TYR A 455 -4.45 -6.82 23.63
N GLU A 456 -5.66 -7.39 23.62
CA GLU A 456 -6.45 -7.63 24.84
C GLU A 456 -6.16 -8.99 25.50
N VAL A 457 -5.69 -9.98 24.73
CA VAL A 457 -5.59 -11.37 25.17
C VAL A 457 -4.13 -11.72 25.51
N LEU A 458 -3.93 -12.26 26.71
CA LEU A 458 -2.66 -12.86 27.14
C LEU A 458 -2.39 -14.11 26.30
N GLN A 459 -1.10 -14.43 26.07
CA GLN A 459 -0.61 -15.48 25.19
C GLN A 459 -1.53 -16.74 25.19
N PRO A 460 -2.04 -17.20 24.01
CA PRO A 460 -3.04 -18.27 23.94
C PRO A 460 -2.50 -19.69 23.68
N PHE A 461 -1.20 -19.86 23.47
CA PHE A 461 -0.58 -21.16 23.16
C PHE A 461 0.13 -21.74 24.39
N THR A 462 -0.36 -22.85 24.93
CA THR A 462 0.22 -23.43 26.16
C THR A 462 1.39 -24.39 25.91
N MET A 463 1.52 -24.92 24.69
CA MET A 463 2.53 -25.93 24.36
C MET A 463 3.84 -25.27 23.91
N LYS A 464 4.95 -25.61 24.58
CA LYS A 464 6.28 -25.07 24.26
C LYS A 464 6.68 -25.25 22.79
N GLU A 465 6.38 -26.40 22.22
CA GLU A 465 6.70 -26.71 20.82
C GLU A 465 6.00 -25.77 19.81
N ASP A 466 4.73 -25.39 20.07
CA ASP A 466 4.04 -24.42 19.20
C ASP A 466 4.67 -23.03 19.30
N ILE A 467 5.06 -22.64 20.52
CA ILE A 467 5.71 -21.35 20.79
C ILE A 467 7.04 -21.29 20.03
N GLU A 468 7.88 -22.31 20.17
CA GLU A 468 9.18 -22.41 19.50
C GLU A 468 9.02 -22.35 17.98
N LYS A 469 8.10 -23.14 17.41
CA LYS A 469 7.79 -23.14 15.97
C LYS A 469 7.27 -21.79 15.47
N LEU A 470 6.42 -21.11 16.24
CA LEU A 470 5.94 -19.76 15.89
C LEU A 470 7.08 -18.74 15.86
N ILE A 471 7.98 -18.80 16.84
CA ILE A 471 9.16 -17.92 16.89
C ILE A 471 10.11 -18.21 15.72
N GLU A 472 10.31 -19.49 15.39
CA GLU A 472 11.08 -19.92 14.23
C GLU A 472 10.48 -19.41 12.92
N ALA A 473 9.17 -19.57 12.73
CA ALA A 473 8.45 -19.04 11.57
C ALA A 473 8.64 -17.52 11.43
N ILE A 474 8.52 -16.77 12.53
CA ILE A 474 8.74 -15.32 12.55
C ILE A 474 10.17 -14.97 12.10
N ASN A 475 11.19 -15.71 12.54
CA ASN A 475 12.59 -15.48 12.16
C ASN A 475 12.87 -15.68 10.67
N TYR A 476 12.20 -16.64 10.04
CA TYR A 476 12.44 -16.98 8.63
C TYR A 476 11.54 -16.23 7.64
N CYS A 477 10.43 -15.64 8.11
CA CYS A 477 9.48 -14.90 7.28
C CYS A 477 10.16 -13.75 6.51
N LYS A 478 10.09 -13.79 5.17
CA LYS A 478 10.58 -12.73 4.27
C LYS A 478 9.41 -11.88 3.76
N ILE A 479 9.41 -10.60 4.13
CA ILE A 479 8.36 -9.64 3.82
C ILE A 479 8.92 -8.54 2.91
N LEU A 480 8.30 -8.34 1.75
CA LEU A 480 8.65 -7.27 0.82
C LEU A 480 7.48 -6.29 0.64
N ASP A 481 7.78 -5.00 0.73
CA ASP A 481 6.96 -3.96 0.12
C ASP A 481 7.61 -3.42 -1.16
N PRO A 482 7.04 -3.69 -2.36
CA PRO A 482 7.65 -3.34 -3.64
C PRO A 482 7.44 -1.87 -4.06
N ALA A 483 6.66 -1.10 -3.30
CA ALA A 483 6.43 0.33 -3.48
C ALA A 483 6.25 0.97 -2.11
N CYS A 484 7.31 0.90 -1.30
CA CYS A 484 7.19 1.03 0.15
C CYS A 484 6.95 2.45 0.65
N GLY A 485 7.15 3.47 -0.19
CA GLY A 485 6.99 4.86 0.18
C GLY A 485 7.80 5.19 1.44
N SER A 486 7.14 5.82 2.41
CA SER A 486 7.73 6.10 3.73
C SER A 486 7.89 4.89 4.67
N GLY A 487 7.66 3.66 4.18
CA GLY A 487 7.85 2.42 4.94
C GLY A 487 6.70 2.06 5.88
N ALA A 488 5.46 2.44 5.57
CA ALA A 488 4.30 2.17 6.43
C ALA A 488 4.06 0.67 6.67
N PHE A 489 4.02 -0.16 5.62
CA PHE A 489 3.85 -1.61 5.77
C PHE A 489 5.06 -2.32 6.39
N PRO A 490 6.31 -2.05 5.96
CA PRO A 490 7.50 -2.57 6.64
C PRO A 490 7.52 -2.27 8.16
N MET A 491 7.16 -1.05 8.56
CA MET A 491 7.12 -0.66 9.97
C MET A 491 5.94 -1.34 10.71
N GLY A 492 4.78 -1.45 10.08
CA GLY A 492 3.64 -2.19 10.62
C GLY A 492 3.97 -3.66 10.88
N ALA A 493 4.65 -4.31 9.92
CA ALA A 493 5.14 -5.68 10.07
C ALA A 493 6.15 -5.81 11.22
N LEU A 494 7.14 -4.89 11.32
CA LEU A 494 8.09 -4.88 12.44
C LEU A 494 7.37 -4.82 13.79
N HIS A 495 6.47 -3.86 13.96
CA HIS A 495 5.75 -3.66 15.22
C HIS A 495 4.89 -4.87 15.57
N LYS A 496 4.21 -5.48 14.59
CA LYS A 496 3.39 -6.66 14.84
C LYS A 496 4.22 -7.89 15.19
N MET A 497 5.33 -8.13 14.49
CA MET A 497 6.25 -9.24 14.80
C MET A 497 6.88 -9.07 16.19
N VAL A 498 7.30 -7.86 16.56
CA VAL A 498 7.82 -7.58 17.92
C VAL A 498 6.73 -7.81 18.97
N HIS A 499 5.51 -7.34 18.74
CA HIS A 499 4.38 -7.55 19.65
C HIS A 499 4.11 -9.04 19.90
N ILE A 500 4.18 -9.86 18.85
CA ILE A 500 3.98 -11.31 18.96
C ILE A 500 5.14 -11.96 19.74
N LEU A 501 6.40 -11.60 19.43
CA LEU A 501 7.57 -12.11 20.16
C LEU A 501 7.55 -11.72 21.65
N GLN A 502 7.11 -10.50 21.97
CA GLN A 502 6.92 -10.06 23.37
C GLN A 502 5.96 -10.97 24.14
N LYS A 503 4.92 -11.49 23.48
CA LYS A 503 3.98 -12.43 24.10
C LYS A 503 4.50 -13.85 24.18
N LEU A 504 5.17 -14.31 23.12
CA LEU A 504 5.64 -15.69 23.00
C LEU A 504 6.89 -15.97 23.84
N ASP A 505 7.80 -15.00 23.96
CA ASP A 505 9.10 -15.16 24.63
C ASP A 505 9.46 -13.88 25.39
N ILE A 506 8.73 -13.57 26.47
CA ILE A 506 8.84 -12.31 27.23
C ILE A 506 10.30 -11.95 27.56
N GLU A 507 11.09 -12.93 28.00
CA GLU A 507 12.48 -12.77 28.45
C GLU A 507 13.54 -12.84 27.32
N ASN A 508 13.14 -13.04 26.06
CA ASN A 508 14.03 -13.22 24.89
C ASN A 508 14.98 -14.43 24.98
N ILE A 509 14.65 -15.46 25.74
CA ILE A 509 15.56 -16.60 25.93
C ILE A 509 15.69 -17.37 24.62
N TYR A 510 14.56 -17.74 24.01
CA TYR A 510 14.56 -18.56 22.82
C TYR A 510 14.98 -17.76 21.59
N TRP A 511 14.52 -16.52 21.46
CA TRP A 511 14.95 -15.63 20.38
C TRP A 511 16.47 -15.42 20.38
N LYS A 512 17.08 -15.17 21.55
CA LYS A 512 18.54 -15.03 21.69
C LYS A 512 19.26 -16.28 21.22
N GLU A 513 18.82 -17.46 21.66
CA GLU A 513 19.47 -18.72 21.30
C GLU A 513 19.33 -19.03 19.80
N LEU A 514 18.17 -18.76 19.20
CA LEU A 514 17.95 -18.94 17.76
C LEU A 514 18.92 -18.09 16.93
N GLN A 515 19.12 -16.82 17.28
CA GLN A 515 20.09 -15.96 16.59
C GLN A 515 21.53 -16.45 16.78
N ARG A 516 21.83 -17.04 17.94
CA ARG A 516 23.15 -17.60 18.27
C ARG A 516 23.44 -18.85 17.41
N GLN A 517 22.47 -19.75 17.30
CA GLN A 517 22.56 -20.95 16.46
C GLN A 517 22.70 -20.60 14.99
N LYS A 518 21.93 -19.63 14.50
CA LYS A 518 22.05 -19.13 13.13
C LYS A 518 23.44 -18.58 12.84
N ALA A 519 23.98 -17.74 13.72
CA ALA A 519 25.33 -17.21 13.56
C ALA A 519 26.40 -18.31 13.52
N MET A 520 26.22 -19.41 14.27
CA MET A 520 27.09 -20.59 14.21
C MET A 520 26.98 -21.30 12.85
N HIS A 521 25.76 -21.52 12.35
CA HIS A 521 25.52 -22.20 11.07
C HIS A 521 26.02 -21.39 9.85
N ASP A 522 25.78 -20.08 9.85
CA ASP A 522 26.25 -19.18 8.79
C ASP A 522 27.79 -19.21 8.69
N THR A 523 28.50 -19.28 9.83
CA THR A 523 29.97 -19.37 9.83
C THR A 523 30.50 -20.75 9.43
N GLU A 524 29.68 -21.81 9.52
CA GLU A 524 30.08 -23.17 9.15
C GLU A 524 29.86 -23.45 7.64
N THR A 525 28.91 -22.75 7.02
CA THR A 525 28.57 -22.89 5.59
C THR A 525 29.42 -22.02 4.66
N ALA A 526 30.00 -20.92 5.16
CA ALA A 526 30.96 -20.10 4.43
C ALA A 526 32.31 -20.84 4.26
N TYR A 527 32.67 -21.22 3.02
CA TYR A 527 33.87 -22.01 2.72
C TYR A 527 35.19 -21.41 3.29
N LYS A 528 35.90 -22.22 4.11
CA LYS A 528 37.36 -22.25 4.40
C LYS A 528 38.16 -20.94 4.65
N SER A 529 37.56 -19.82 5.07
CA SER A 529 38.37 -18.63 5.42
C SER A 529 37.98 -17.83 6.67
N ASP A 530 36.82 -18.07 7.31
CA ASP A 530 36.48 -17.32 8.53
C ASP A 530 37.16 -17.93 9.77
N SER A 531 37.96 -17.11 10.47
CA SER A 531 38.74 -17.53 11.64
C SER A 531 37.83 -17.77 12.85
N LYS A 532 38.24 -18.67 13.75
CA LYS A 532 37.57 -18.92 15.06
C LYS A 532 37.27 -17.62 15.82
N GLU A 533 38.14 -16.61 15.65
CA GLU A 533 38.01 -15.28 16.26
C GLU A 533 36.80 -14.48 15.74
N GLU A 534 36.43 -14.60 14.46
CA GLU A 534 35.30 -13.86 13.89
C GLU A 534 33.95 -14.43 14.38
N ARG A 535 33.87 -15.76 14.50
CA ARG A 535 32.75 -16.45 15.16
C ARG A 535 32.61 -16.04 16.61
N GLU A 536 33.70 -16.02 17.37
CA GLU A 536 33.72 -15.57 18.77
C GLU A 536 33.27 -14.10 18.89
N LYS A 537 33.77 -13.22 18.03
CA LYS A 537 33.35 -11.81 17.98
C LYS A 537 31.85 -11.66 17.71
N ARG A 538 31.28 -12.42 16.77
CA ARG A 538 29.85 -12.37 16.45
C ARG A 538 28.97 -12.87 17.61
N LEU A 539 29.40 -13.92 18.31
CA LEU A 539 28.71 -14.43 19.50
C LEU A 539 28.74 -13.40 20.65
N ILE A 540 29.88 -12.74 20.86
CA ILE A 540 30.01 -11.65 21.84
C ILE A 540 29.07 -10.50 21.46
N GLU A 541 29.02 -10.11 20.19
CA GLU A 541 28.12 -9.05 19.73
C GLU A 541 26.65 -9.41 19.96
N ILE A 542 26.22 -10.64 19.65
CA ILE A 542 24.85 -11.12 19.92
C ILE A 542 24.54 -11.02 21.42
N ASN A 543 25.42 -11.53 22.29
CA ASN A 543 25.22 -11.47 23.74
C ASN A 543 25.08 -10.02 24.23
N ASP A 544 25.96 -9.14 23.77
CA ASP A 544 25.93 -7.71 24.12
C ASP A 544 24.65 -7.00 23.60
N VAL A 545 24.02 -7.45 22.51
CA VAL A 545 22.70 -6.94 22.06
C VAL A 545 21.69 -7.10 23.18
N PHE A 546 21.58 -8.32 23.70
CA PHE A 546 20.51 -8.76 24.59
C PHE A 546 20.78 -8.40 26.06
N GLU A 547 22.04 -8.24 26.47
CA GLU A 547 22.41 -7.93 27.85
C GLU A 547 22.38 -6.43 28.18
N ASN A 548 22.72 -5.57 27.21
CA ASN A 548 22.95 -4.14 27.48
C ASN A 548 21.84 -3.20 27.00
N ASN A 549 20.83 -3.69 26.27
CA ASN A 549 19.72 -2.88 25.75
C ASN A 549 18.39 -3.32 26.33
N ALA A 550 17.33 -2.53 26.15
CA ALA A 550 15.99 -3.00 26.46
C ALA A 550 15.69 -4.28 25.65
N SER A 551 14.87 -5.17 26.21
CA SER A 551 14.50 -6.46 25.63
C SER A 551 14.12 -6.39 24.14
N ASP A 552 13.55 -5.29 23.68
CA ASP A 552 13.03 -5.17 22.31
C ASP A 552 14.04 -4.74 21.24
N TYR A 553 15.17 -4.14 21.63
CA TYR A 553 16.18 -3.73 20.65
C TYR A 553 16.69 -4.92 19.83
N GLY A 554 16.99 -6.03 20.51
CA GLY A 554 17.44 -7.27 19.86
C GLY A 554 16.38 -7.89 18.96
N ARG A 555 15.11 -7.93 19.39
CA ARG A 555 14.00 -8.39 18.54
C ARG A 555 13.94 -7.56 17.25
N LYS A 556 13.92 -6.24 17.37
CA LYS A 556 13.82 -5.32 16.23
C LYS A 556 15.01 -5.47 15.28
N LEU A 557 16.23 -5.45 15.79
CA LEU A 557 17.45 -5.49 14.98
C LEU A 557 17.47 -6.72 14.06
N TYR A 558 17.23 -7.91 14.62
CA TYR A 558 17.28 -9.16 13.88
C TYR A 558 16.07 -9.36 12.96
N LEU A 559 14.89 -8.83 13.31
CA LEU A 559 13.75 -8.79 12.39
C LEU A 559 14.03 -7.88 11.17
N ILE A 560 14.66 -6.73 11.37
CA ILE A 560 15.04 -5.82 10.28
C ILE A 560 16.08 -6.49 9.38
N GLU A 561 17.09 -7.11 9.96
CA GLU A 561 18.15 -7.81 9.23
C GLU A 561 17.61 -8.98 8.41
N ASN A 562 16.75 -9.81 9.03
CA ASN A 562 16.36 -11.09 8.45
C ASN A 562 15.05 -11.06 7.68
N CYS A 563 14.08 -10.24 8.07
CA CYS A 563 12.70 -10.41 7.63
C CYS A 563 12.20 -9.31 6.71
N ILE A 564 12.63 -8.07 6.91
CA ILE A 564 11.97 -6.89 6.33
C ILE A 564 12.75 -6.33 5.14
N TYR A 565 12.08 -6.16 4.00
CA TYR A 565 12.65 -5.61 2.77
C TYR A 565 11.70 -4.57 2.17
N GLY A 566 12.25 -3.54 1.53
CA GLY A 566 11.45 -2.49 0.88
C GLY A 566 12.11 -1.93 -0.36
N ILE A 567 11.30 -1.62 -1.36
CA ILE A 567 11.74 -0.99 -2.62
C ILE A 567 10.85 0.22 -2.88
N ASP A 568 11.46 1.32 -3.32
CA ASP A 568 10.72 2.42 -3.91
C ASP A 568 11.51 3.02 -5.07
N ILE A 569 10.84 3.57 -6.06
CA ILE A 569 11.52 4.23 -7.18
C ILE A 569 12.12 5.58 -6.74
N GLN A 570 11.56 6.22 -5.72
CA GLN A 570 12.00 7.51 -5.21
C GLN A 570 13.05 7.32 -4.10
N PRO A 571 14.32 7.74 -4.28
CA PRO A 571 15.35 7.59 -3.26
C PRO A 571 15.00 8.27 -1.93
N ILE A 572 14.25 9.37 -1.98
CA ILE A 572 13.84 10.11 -0.78
C ILE A 572 12.86 9.29 0.07
N ALA A 573 11.90 8.60 -0.55
CA ALA A 573 10.97 7.70 0.15
C ALA A 573 11.73 6.61 0.92
N VAL A 574 12.70 5.98 0.25
CA VAL A 574 13.63 5.01 0.84
C VAL A 574 14.40 5.59 2.03
N GLN A 575 14.90 6.83 1.94
CA GLN A 575 15.59 7.50 3.05
C GLN A 575 14.67 7.70 4.27
N ILE A 576 13.40 8.04 4.05
CA ILE A 576 12.41 8.23 5.12
C ILE A 576 12.07 6.90 5.78
N ALA A 577 11.90 5.83 5.00
CA ALA A 577 11.73 4.49 5.54
C ALA A 577 12.91 4.15 6.47
N LYS A 578 14.16 4.27 5.99
CA LYS A 578 15.38 4.05 6.79
C LYS A 578 15.39 4.88 8.07
N LEU A 579 14.98 6.15 7.99
CA LEU A 579 14.92 7.05 9.14
C LEU A 579 14.00 6.52 10.24
N ARG A 580 12.80 6.08 9.88
CA ARG A 580 11.82 5.56 10.83
C ARG A 580 12.34 4.30 11.52
N PHE A 581 13.00 3.41 10.79
CA PHE A 581 13.67 2.23 11.37
C PHE A 581 14.78 2.61 12.35
N PHE A 582 15.60 3.62 12.03
CA PHE A 582 16.60 4.13 12.97
C PHE A 582 15.98 4.69 14.24
N ILE A 583 14.93 5.51 14.12
CA ILE A 583 14.24 6.04 15.30
C ILE A 583 13.69 4.89 16.15
N SER A 584 13.00 3.92 15.53
CA SER A 584 12.46 2.71 16.17
C SER A 584 13.51 1.94 16.98
N LEU A 585 14.76 1.89 16.50
CA LEU A 585 15.89 1.26 17.18
C LEU A 585 16.50 2.12 18.29
N VAL A 586 16.70 3.43 18.08
CA VAL A 586 17.27 4.34 19.10
C VAL A 586 16.36 4.41 20.33
N ILE A 587 15.04 4.30 20.15
CA ILE A 587 14.08 4.41 21.25
C ILE A 587 14.30 3.35 22.33
N ASP A 588 14.71 2.14 21.95
CA ASP A 588 14.85 1.01 22.87
C ASP A 588 16.25 0.94 23.51
N GLN A 589 17.10 1.92 23.22
CA GLN A 589 18.43 2.03 23.80
C GLN A 589 18.41 3.00 24.98
N ASN A 590 18.98 2.56 26.11
CA ASN A 590 19.06 3.34 27.33
C ASN A 590 20.49 3.84 27.54
N LYS A 591 20.64 5.14 27.81
CA LYS A 591 21.94 5.75 28.13
C LYS A 591 22.44 5.22 29.47
N GLN A 592 23.64 4.64 29.48
CA GLN A 592 24.33 4.10 30.65
C GLN A 592 25.66 4.83 30.85
N GLU A 593 25.76 5.64 31.91
CA GLU A 593 26.99 6.36 32.22
C GLU A 593 28.12 5.39 32.63
N GLY A 594 29.36 5.68 32.24
CA GLY A 594 30.53 4.85 32.52
C GLY A 594 30.81 3.73 31.51
N LYS A 595 29.87 3.36 30.64
CA LYS A 595 30.12 2.45 29.52
C LYS A 595 30.63 3.18 28.28
N ALA A 596 31.39 2.48 27.43
CA ALA A 596 31.81 3.00 26.13
C ALA A 596 30.57 3.41 25.32
N ASN A 597 30.65 4.57 24.65
CA ASN A 597 29.54 5.18 23.94
C ASN A 597 28.23 5.32 24.75
N PHE A 598 28.33 5.41 26.08
CA PHE A 598 27.20 5.40 27.01
C PHE A 598 26.29 4.17 26.89
N GLY A 599 26.82 3.02 26.46
CA GLY A 599 26.01 1.82 26.21
C GLY A 599 25.06 1.92 25.00
N ILE A 600 25.10 3.03 24.26
CA ILE A 600 24.36 3.20 23.01
C ILE A 600 25.15 2.50 21.90
N ARG A 601 24.46 1.69 21.12
CA ARG A 601 25.01 1.00 19.96
C ARG A 601 24.84 1.83 18.70
N SER A 602 25.80 1.64 17.80
CA SER A 602 25.72 2.18 16.45
C SER A 602 24.55 1.56 15.68
N LEU A 603 23.85 2.39 14.94
CA LEU A 603 22.77 2.00 14.03
C LEU A 603 23.31 1.12 12.90
N PRO A 604 22.49 0.15 12.43
CA PRO A 604 22.86 -0.71 11.31
C PRO A 604 22.88 0.07 10.00
N ASN A 605 23.50 -0.49 8.97
CA ASN A 605 23.47 0.06 7.62
C ASN A 605 22.33 -0.59 6.82
N LEU A 606 21.32 0.20 6.46
CA LEU A 606 20.05 -0.28 5.86
C LEU A 606 20.02 -0.20 4.33
N GLU A 607 21.12 0.20 3.69
CA GLU A 607 21.25 0.39 2.24
C GLU A 607 20.92 -0.85 1.42
N THR A 608 21.15 -2.03 1.97
CA THR A 608 20.90 -3.33 1.32
C THR A 608 19.54 -3.93 1.70
N LYS A 609 18.77 -3.25 2.55
CA LYS A 609 17.42 -3.67 3.01
C LYS A 609 16.31 -2.83 2.39
N PHE A 610 16.59 -1.53 2.23
CA PHE A 610 15.73 -0.58 1.54
C PHE A 610 16.46 0.01 0.34
N VAL A 611 16.05 -0.40 -0.86
CA VAL A 611 16.74 -0.11 -2.11
C VAL A 611 15.89 0.81 -2.97
N ALA A 612 16.52 1.84 -3.54
CA ALA A 612 15.87 2.69 -4.53
C ALA A 612 15.97 2.02 -5.90
N ALA A 613 14.87 1.49 -6.44
CA ALA A 613 14.87 0.73 -7.68
C ALA A 613 13.51 0.73 -8.39
N ASN A 614 13.53 0.52 -9.71
CA ASN A 614 12.31 0.27 -10.47
C ASN A 614 11.90 -1.20 -10.36
N THR A 615 10.94 -1.49 -9.47
CA THR A 615 10.45 -2.84 -9.19
C THR A 615 9.92 -3.59 -10.42
N LEU A 616 9.38 -2.86 -11.40
CA LEU A 616 8.73 -3.47 -12.57
C LEU A 616 9.75 -3.97 -13.61
N ILE A 617 10.93 -3.39 -13.68
CA ILE A 617 11.90 -3.70 -14.74
C ILE A 617 12.91 -4.72 -14.22
N GLY A 618 12.88 -5.94 -14.76
CA GLY A 618 13.95 -6.94 -14.54
C GLY A 618 15.05 -6.87 -15.60
N LEU A 619 16.17 -7.57 -15.34
CA LEU A 619 17.22 -7.76 -16.33
C LEU A 619 16.81 -8.84 -17.35
N ASN A 620 17.00 -8.57 -18.63
CA ASN A 620 16.55 -9.46 -19.71
C ASN A 620 17.55 -10.62 -19.89
N LYS A 621 17.28 -11.79 -19.31
CA LYS A 621 18.08 -13.00 -19.57
C LYS A 621 17.98 -13.34 -21.06
N SER A 622 19.08 -13.33 -21.80
CA SER A 622 19.03 -13.52 -23.27
C SER A 622 18.39 -14.86 -23.62
N VAL A 623 17.65 -14.87 -24.73
CA VAL A 623 16.79 -15.97 -25.23
C VAL A 623 17.61 -17.15 -25.80
N SER A 624 18.93 -17.20 -25.57
CA SER A 624 19.80 -18.26 -26.09
C SER A 624 19.58 -19.65 -25.44
N SER A 625 18.74 -19.78 -24.41
CA SER A 625 18.34 -21.08 -23.84
C SER A 625 17.15 -21.77 -24.55
N LYS A 626 16.57 -21.16 -25.60
CA LYS A 626 15.48 -21.77 -26.40
C LYS A 626 15.93 -22.22 -27.79
N LYS A 627 16.97 -23.04 -27.89
CA LYS A 627 17.14 -23.98 -29.02
C LYS A 627 17.72 -25.30 -28.53
N GLY A 628 16.84 -26.29 -28.42
CA GLY A 628 17.15 -27.71 -28.55
C GLY A 628 18.04 -28.33 -27.47
N ASN A 629 17.46 -28.70 -26.33
CA ASN A 629 17.52 -30.09 -25.83
C ASN A 629 16.58 -30.24 -24.64
N ILE A 630 15.65 -31.19 -24.77
CA ILE A 630 14.74 -31.63 -23.73
C ILE A 630 15.55 -32.57 -22.83
N GLY A 631 15.78 -32.20 -21.57
CA GLY A 631 16.36 -33.07 -20.55
C GLY A 631 17.80 -32.75 -20.16
N THR A 632 17.97 -31.70 -19.35
CA THR A 632 18.95 -31.53 -18.25
C THR A 632 18.84 -30.07 -17.79
N GLY A 633 18.71 -29.84 -16.49
CA GLY A 633 18.70 -28.47 -15.95
C GLY A 633 19.98 -27.76 -16.36
N LEU A 634 19.85 -26.62 -17.05
CA LEU A 634 20.96 -25.73 -17.36
C LEU A 634 21.66 -25.37 -16.05
N LEU A 635 22.87 -25.92 -15.86
CA LEU A 635 23.74 -25.62 -14.72
C LEU A 635 23.95 -24.10 -14.68
N LYS A 636 23.52 -23.47 -13.58
CA LYS A 636 23.91 -22.10 -13.26
C LYS A 636 25.44 -22.08 -13.23
N ASN A 637 26.08 -21.08 -13.85
CA ASN A 637 27.53 -20.97 -13.81
C ASN A 637 27.97 -20.90 -12.33
N LEU A 638 28.66 -21.94 -11.87
CA LEU A 638 29.02 -22.12 -10.46
C LEU A 638 29.91 -20.98 -9.96
N GLU A 639 30.70 -20.37 -10.84
CA GLU A 639 31.51 -19.19 -10.49
C GLU A 639 30.64 -17.97 -10.23
N ILE A 640 29.59 -17.75 -11.01
CA ILE A 640 28.64 -16.64 -10.81
C ILE A 640 27.90 -16.82 -9.48
N GLU A 641 27.41 -18.03 -9.22
CA GLU A 641 26.74 -18.37 -7.96
C GLU A 641 27.66 -18.20 -6.73
N THR A 642 28.93 -18.59 -6.86
CA THR A 642 29.94 -18.37 -5.82
C THR A 642 30.13 -16.87 -5.53
N LYS A 643 30.16 -16.03 -6.57
CA LYS A 643 30.31 -14.57 -6.43
C LYS A 643 29.04 -13.90 -5.90
N GLU A 644 27.86 -14.38 -6.26
CA GLU A 644 26.57 -13.95 -5.69
C GLU A 644 26.51 -14.22 -4.18
N ASN A 645 26.92 -15.41 -3.73
CA ASN A 645 27.01 -15.74 -2.31
C ASN A 645 28.04 -14.87 -1.59
N LEU A 646 29.20 -14.59 -2.20
CA LEU A 646 30.18 -13.67 -1.63
C LEU A 646 29.63 -12.24 -1.50
N LEU A 647 28.84 -11.75 -2.47
CA LEU A 647 28.15 -10.45 -2.36
C LEU A 647 27.16 -10.45 -1.19
N LYS A 648 26.38 -11.52 -1.02
CA LYS A 648 25.45 -11.68 0.10
C LYS A 648 26.19 -11.59 1.43
N ASP A 649 27.32 -12.28 1.57
CA ASP A 649 28.12 -12.26 2.79
C ASP A 649 28.73 -10.89 3.07
N ILE A 650 29.28 -10.21 2.06
CA ILE A 650 29.84 -8.86 2.21
C ILE A 650 28.77 -7.87 2.63
N ARG A 651 27.57 -7.95 2.06
CA ARG A 651 26.46 -7.06 2.41
C ARG A 651 25.89 -7.34 3.80
N HIS A 652 25.90 -8.60 4.22
CA HIS A 652 25.62 -8.97 5.60
C HIS A 652 26.68 -8.36 6.54
N LYS A 653 27.97 -8.48 6.23
CA LYS A 653 29.06 -7.85 7.02
C LYS A 653 28.95 -6.31 7.01
N TYR A 654 28.49 -5.71 5.91
CA TYR A 654 28.24 -4.27 5.81
C TYR A 654 27.11 -3.81 6.74
N PHE A 655 26.05 -4.61 6.93
CA PHE A 655 24.92 -4.25 7.80
C PHE A 655 25.36 -3.86 9.22
N SER A 656 26.35 -4.56 9.80
CA SER A 656 26.88 -4.30 11.14
C SER A 656 28.14 -3.41 11.17
N ALA A 657 28.63 -2.95 10.02
CA ALA A 657 29.87 -2.18 9.92
C ALA A 657 29.80 -0.82 10.65
N LYS A 658 30.79 -0.56 11.52
CA LYS A 658 30.76 0.58 12.46
C LYS A 658 31.57 1.76 11.96
N THR A 659 32.74 1.50 11.39
CA THR A 659 33.66 2.57 11.00
C THR A 659 33.58 2.88 9.51
N ARG A 660 33.87 4.14 9.13
CA ARG A 660 33.96 4.55 7.72
C ARG A 660 34.99 3.71 6.93
N LYS A 661 36.08 3.31 7.58
CA LYS A 661 37.13 2.48 6.96
C LYS A 661 36.59 1.09 6.60
N GLU A 662 35.89 0.42 7.53
CA GLU A 662 35.25 -0.87 7.29
C GLU A 662 34.19 -0.77 6.19
N LYS A 663 33.31 0.24 6.27
CA LYS A 663 32.29 0.49 5.24
C LYS A 663 32.91 0.64 3.87
N LEU A 664 33.93 1.50 3.73
CA LEU A 664 34.59 1.73 2.45
C LEU A 664 35.28 0.46 1.92
N ALA A 665 35.85 -0.36 2.81
CA ALA A 665 36.45 -1.64 2.43
C ALA A 665 35.38 -2.58 1.83
N PHE A 666 34.25 -2.78 2.52
CA PHE A 666 33.16 -3.61 2.01
C PHE A 666 32.51 -3.05 0.74
N GLN A 667 32.33 -1.74 0.64
CA GLN A 667 31.82 -1.07 -0.57
C GLN A 667 32.76 -1.30 -1.77
N ASN A 668 34.08 -1.23 -1.55
CA ASN A 668 35.06 -1.48 -2.59
C ASN A 668 35.09 -2.96 -3.00
N GLN A 669 34.97 -3.89 -2.05
CA GLN A 669 34.87 -5.33 -2.32
C GLN A 669 33.60 -5.66 -3.11
N ASP A 670 32.44 -5.15 -2.69
CA ASP A 670 31.16 -5.30 -3.40
C ASP A 670 31.28 -4.76 -4.84
N ARG A 671 31.86 -3.57 -5.03
CA ARG A 671 32.10 -2.99 -6.36
C ARG A 671 33.02 -3.85 -7.22
N ALA A 672 34.09 -4.41 -6.64
CA ALA A 672 35.02 -5.27 -7.36
C ALA A 672 34.33 -6.57 -7.82
N ILE A 673 33.58 -7.21 -6.93
CA ILE A 673 32.86 -8.44 -7.26
C ILE A 673 31.78 -8.18 -8.31
N ARG A 674 31.04 -7.07 -8.23
CA ARG A 674 30.06 -6.70 -9.28
C ARG A 674 30.72 -6.51 -10.65
N LYS A 675 31.94 -5.96 -10.71
CA LYS A 675 32.72 -5.86 -11.96
C LYS A 675 33.14 -7.24 -12.49
N GLU A 676 33.59 -8.13 -11.62
CA GLU A 676 33.94 -9.51 -11.99
C GLU A 676 32.73 -10.28 -12.50
N VAL A 677 31.62 -10.23 -11.77
CA VAL A 677 30.33 -10.80 -12.15
C VAL A 677 29.88 -10.27 -13.50
N ALA A 678 29.96 -8.97 -13.74
CA ALA A 678 29.57 -8.37 -15.01
C ALA A 678 30.39 -8.93 -16.18
N ASN A 679 31.70 -9.13 -16.00
CA ASN A 679 32.54 -9.77 -17.01
C ASN A 679 32.17 -11.24 -17.22
N LEU A 680 31.89 -12.00 -16.14
CA LEU A 680 31.43 -13.39 -16.23
C LEU A 680 30.10 -13.49 -16.98
N LEU A 681 29.15 -12.59 -16.72
CA LEU A 681 27.86 -12.56 -17.42
C LEU A 681 28.02 -12.27 -18.92
N ILE A 682 28.92 -11.34 -19.29
CA ILE A 682 29.23 -11.07 -20.72
C ILE A 682 29.80 -12.32 -21.39
N ASN A 683 30.71 -13.02 -20.71
CA ASN A 683 31.29 -14.28 -21.21
C ASN A 683 30.24 -15.40 -21.32
N ASP A 684 29.24 -15.40 -20.43
CA ASP A 684 28.09 -16.31 -20.43
C ASP A 684 27.01 -15.93 -21.47
N GLY A 685 27.28 -14.92 -22.31
CA GLY A 685 26.42 -14.52 -23.42
C GLY A 685 25.30 -13.53 -23.07
N TRP A 686 25.41 -12.82 -21.94
CA TRP A 686 24.52 -11.73 -21.59
C TRP A 686 24.84 -10.45 -22.37
N GLU A 687 23.83 -9.59 -22.57
CA GLU A 687 24.05 -8.31 -23.23
C GLU A 687 24.94 -7.39 -22.39
N LYS A 688 25.94 -6.79 -23.04
CA LYS A 688 26.89 -5.87 -22.40
C LYS A 688 26.21 -4.71 -21.66
N SER A 689 25.12 -4.17 -22.22
CA SER A 689 24.33 -3.10 -21.61
C SER A 689 23.74 -3.48 -20.24
N MET A 690 23.45 -4.77 -20.00
CA MET A 690 22.93 -5.25 -18.72
C MET A 690 24.04 -5.46 -17.70
N ALA A 691 25.16 -6.02 -18.14
CA ALA A 691 26.35 -6.12 -17.31
C ALA A 691 26.81 -4.73 -16.83
N GLU A 692 26.72 -3.72 -17.70
CA GLU A 692 26.96 -2.31 -17.35
C GLU A 692 25.96 -1.78 -16.30
N GLN A 693 24.68 -2.17 -16.35
CA GLN A 693 23.69 -1.80 -15.31
C GLN A 693 24.03 -2.40 -13.95
N ILE A 694 24.52 -3.65 -13.89
CA ILE A 694 24.96 -4.30 -12.64
C ILE A 694 26.17 -3.57 -12.03
N VAL A 695 27.11 -3.12 -12.87
CA VAL A 695 28.26 -2.33 -12.42
C VAL A 695 27.84 -0.93 -11.97
N ALA A 696 26.89 -0.31 -12.68
CA ALA A 696 26.39 1.02 -12.36
C ALA A 696 25.54 1.06 -11.08
N PHE A 697 24.89 -0.06 -10.72
CA PHE A 697 24.12 -0.15 -9.48
C PHE A 697 25.02 0.02 -8.25
N ASP A 698 24.82 1.12 -7.52
CA ASP A 698 25.50 1.37 -6.25
C ASP A 698 24.46 1.46 -5.12
N PRO A 699 24.27 0.39 -4.31
CA PRO A 699 23.30 0.44 -3.21
C PRO A 699 23.66 1.50 -2.15
N TYR A 700 24.91 1.98 -2.15
CA TYR A 700 25.43 2.95 -1.19
C TYR A 700 25.22 4.40 -1.64
N ASP A 701 24.84 4.65 -2.90
CA ASP A 701 24.46 6.00 -3.35
C ASP A 701 22.98 6.26 -3.08
N GLN A 702 22.72 7.12 -2.09
CA GLN A 702 21.37 7.39 -1.60
C GLN A 702 20.57 8.36 -2.47
N ASN A 703 21.17 8.93 -3.52
CA ASN A 703 20.50 9.91 -4.40
C ASN A 703 20.12 9.33 -5.76
N VAL A 704 20.48 8.08 -6.03
CA VAL A 704 20.24 7.42 -7.30
C VAL A 704 19.32 6.23 -7.08
N PHE A 705 18.46 5.95 -8.06
CA PHE A 705 17.68 4.71 -8.10
C PHE A 705 18.21 3.82 -9.23
N ALA A 706 18.12 2.50 -9.04
CA ALA A 706 18.43 1.55 -10.08
C ALA A 706 17.27 1.46 -11.09
N PRO A 707 17.52 1.50 -12.42
CA PRO A 707 16.47 1.39 -13.42
C PRO A 707 15.87 -0.02 -13.53
N PHE A 708 16.36 -0.98 -12.74
CA PHE A 708 15.92 -2.37 -12.70
C PHE A 708 15.83 -2.86 -11.25
N PHE A 709 15.18 -4.00 -11.04
CA PHE A 709 15.13 -4.72 -9.77
C PHE A 709 15.34 -6.22 -9.97
N GLU A 710 16.27 -6.80 -9.20
CA GLU A 710 16.51 -8.24 -9.15
C GLU A 710 16.79 -8.69 -7.71
N THR A 711 15.98 -9.63 -7.22
CA THR A 711 15.97 -10.08 -5.82
C THR A 711 17.30 -10.69 -5.38
N GLU A 712 17.89 -11.53 -6.22
CA GLU A 712 19.18 -12.18 -5.97
C GLU A 712 20.30 -11.16 -5.85
N TRP A 713 20.39 -10.24 -6.82
CA TRP A 713 21.45 -9.25 -6.90
C TRP A 713 21.34 -8.11 -5.92
N MET A 714 20.15 -7.78 -5.43
CA MET A 714 19.93 -6.65 -4.53
C MET A 714 19.78 -7.10 -3.08
N PHE A 715 19.11 -8.23 -2.84
CA PHE A 715 18.80 -8.72 -1.49
C PHE A 715 19.48 -10.05 -1.12
N GLY A 716 20.17 -10.72 -2.05
CA GLY A 716 20.81 -12.01 -1.79
C GLY A 716 19.81 -13.13 -1.51
N LEU A 717 18.62 -13.04 -2.12
CA LEU A 717 17.52 -13.99 -1.95
C LEU A 717 17.22 -14.71 -3.27
N THR A 718 17.13 -16.04 -3.22
CA THR A 718 16.85 -16.89 -4.38
C THR A 718 15.45 -17.51 -4.37
N GLU A 719 14.85 -17.69 -3.20
CA GLU A 719 13.60 -18.46 -3.00
C GLU A 719 12.31 -17.61 -3.02
N GLY A 720 12.39 -16.34 -3.43
CA GLY A 720 11.26 -15.41 -3.41
C GLY A 720 10.91 -14.90 -2.01
N PHE A 721 9.73 -14.28 -1.86
CA PHE A 721 9.24 -13.71 -0.60
C PHE A 721 8.02 -14.46 -0.07
N ASP A 722 7.92 -14.63 1.25
CA ASP A 722 6.78 -15.27 1.91
C ASP A 722 5.56 -14.36 1.96
N ILE A 723 5.78 -13.06 2.09
CA ILE A 723 4.73 -12.04 2.11
C ILE A 723 5.14 -10.89 1.20
N ILE A 724 4.28 -10.51 0.27
CA ILE A 724 4.38 -9.25 -0.47
C ILE A 724 3.15 -8.42 -0.14
N ILE A 725 3.39 -7.23 0.42
CA ILE A 725 2.36 -6.36 0.97
C ILE A 725 2.68 -4.91 0.62
N GLY A 726 1.67 -4.09 0.30
CA GLY A 726 1.96 -2.72 -0.11
C GLY A 726 0.77 -1.94 -0.68
N ASN A 727 1.04 -0.70 -1.05
CA ASN A 727 0.14 0.20 -1.77
C ASN A 727 0.80 0.67 -3.08
N PRO A 728 0.69 -0.11 -4.17
CA PRO A 728 1.28 0.27 -5.46
C PRO A 728 0.67 1.57 -6.04
N PRO A 729 1.38 2.29 -6.93
CA PRO A 729 0.94 3.60 -7.44
C PRO A 729 -0.28 3.54 -8.39
N TYR A 730 -1.18 4.52 -8.28
CA TYR A 730 -2.44 4.60 -9.05
C TYR A 730 -2.33 5.55 -10.26
N VAL A 731 -1.48 5.19 -11.22
CA VAL A 731 -1.17 6.04 -12.40
C VAL A 731 -1.75 5.43 -13.67
N ASN A 732 -2.45 6.23 -14.47
CA ASN A 732 -3.02 5.77 -15.74
C ASN A 732 -1.93 5.58 -16.81
N VAL A 733 -2.11 4.61 -17.72
CA VAL A 733 -1.15 4.31 -18.80
C VAL A 733 -0.68 5.52 -19.61
N GLU A 734 -1.54 6.53 -19.80
CA GLU A 734 -1.19 7.74 -20.55
C GLU A 734 -0.06 8.52 -19.85
N GLU A 735 -0.02 8.50 -18.52
CA GLU A 735 0.93 9.20 -17.66
C GLU A 735 2.11 8.31 -17.21
N ILE A 736 2.15 7.03 -17.60
CA ILE A 736 3.27 6.12 -17.27
C ILE A 736 4.56 6.54 -17.98
N ASP A 737 5.69 6.37 -17.27
CA ASP A 737 7.06 6.58 -17.75
C ASP A 737 7.38 5.85 -19.08
N GLU A 738 8.17 6.50 -19.94
CA GLU A 738 8.53 5.94 -21.25
C GLU A 738 9.31 4.62 -21.16
N THR A 739 10.11 4.42 -20.11
CA THR A 739 10.90 3.21 -19.90
C THR A 739 10.00 2.01 -19.67
N ILE A 740 8.93 2.19 -18.90
CA ILE A 740 7.92 1.16 -18.68
C ILE A 740 7.16 0.90 -19.98
N LYS A 741 6.76 1.95 -20.70
CA LYS A 741 6.10 1.82 -22.02
C LYS A 741 6.95 1.04 -23.02
N LYS A 742 8.27 1.23 -23.05
CA LYS A 742 9.20 0.46 -23.89
C LYS A 742 9.28 -1.03 -23.51
N ASN A 743 9.06 -1.36 -22.23
CA ASN A 743 9.12 -2.72 -21.71
C ASN A 743 7.75 -3.41 -21.59
N ILE A 744 6.67 -2.77 -22.05
CA ILE A 744 5.29 -3.24 -21.90
C ILE A 744 5.06 -4.67 -22.40
N LYS A 745 5.78 -5.09 -23.47
CA LYS A 745 5.68 -6.43 -24.07
C LYS A 745 6.08 -7.55 -23.11
N ARG A 746 6.76 -7.24 -22.01
CA ARG A 746 7.14 -8.21 -20.97
C ARG A 746 5.98 -8.56 -20.04
N PHE A 747 4.95 -7.73 -19.97
CA PHE A 747 3.82 -7.92 -19.07
C PHE A 747 2.64 -8.48 -19.81
N LYS A 748 2.17 -9.67 -19.40
CA LYS A 748 0.98 -10.27 -20.01
C LYS A 748 -0.30 -9.53 -19.60
N THR A 749 -0.29 -8.88 -18.43
CA THR A 749 -1.46 -8.17 -17.88
C THR A 749 -1.61 -6.74 -18.41
N ALA A 750 -0.62 -6.22 -19.15
CA ALA A 750 -0.71 -4.94 -19.85
C ALA A 750 -1.70 -5.02 -21.01
N TYR A 751 -2.98 -4.79 -20.71
CA TYR A 751 -4.10 -4.98 -21.62
C TYR A 751 -4.99 -3.74 -21.66
N GLN A 752 -5.34 -3.26 -22.86
CA GLN A 752 -6.13 -2.02 -23.07
C GLN A 752 -5.54 -0.80 -22.33
N LYS A 753 -6.39 0.13 -21.85
CA LYS A 753 -5.97 1.27 -21.02
C LYS A 753 -5.99 0.86 -19.54
N TYR A 754 -4.86 0.37 -19.05
CA TYR A 754 -4.71 -0.10 -17.66
C TYR A 754 -4.10 0.97 -16.75
N ASP A 755 -4.11 0.68 -15.45
CA ASP A 755 -3.43 1.48 -14.42
C ASP A 755 -2.15 0.75 -13.96
N LEU A 756 -1.12 1.49 -13.55
CA LEU A 756 0.23 0.99 -13.26
C LEU A 756 0.27 -0.15 -12.22
N TYR A 757 -0.61 -0.11 -11.21
CA TYR A 757 -0.70 -1.16 -10.18
C TYR A 757 -1.00 -2.56 -10.76
N VAL A 758 -1.57 -2.67 -11.97
CA VAL A 758 -1.81 -3.95 -12.66
C VAL A 758 -0.48 -4.68 -12.89
N LEU A 759 0.56 -3.95 -13.28
CA LEU A 759 1.89 -4.51 -13.51
C LEU A 759 2.57 -4.92 -12.20
N PHE A 760 2.29 -4.19 -11.11
CA PHE A 760 2.78 -4.54 -9.78
C PHE A 760 2.18 -5.84 -9.27
N TYR A 761 0.90 -6.12 -9.53
CA TYR A 761 0.31 -7.42 -9.18
C TYR A 761 1.00 -8.57 -9.93
N GLU A 762 1.22 -8.44 -11.24
CA GLU A 762 1.95 -9.45 -12.03
C GLU A 762 3.35 -9.68 -11.45
N LYS A 763 4.08 -8.60 -11.19
CA LYS A 763 5.44 -8.68 -10.64
C LYS A 763 5.47 -9.27 -9.23
N ALA A 764 4.51 -8.93 -8.38
CA ALA A 764 4.42 -9.47 -7.03
C ALA A 764 4.14 -10.98 -7.05
N ILE A 765 3.26 -11.46 -7.93
CA ILE A 765 3.02 -12.90 -8.11
C ILE A 765 4.30 -13.61 -8.55
N GLU A 766 5.12 -13.02 -9.41
CA GLU A 766 6.43 -13.59 -9.79
C GLU A 766 7.38 -13.71 -8.60
N LEU A 767 7.47 -12.64 -7.78
CA LEU A 767 8.40 -12.53 -6.66
C LEU A 767 8.02 -13.37 -5.43
N LEU A 768 6.77 -13.84 -5.34
CA LEU A 768 6.30 -14.67 -4.22
C LEU A 768 6.88 -16.09 -4.25
N SER A 769 7.23 -16.60 -3.07
CA SER A 769 7.52 -18.02 -2.85
C SER A 769 6.25 -18.87 -3.00
N GLN A 770 6.41 -20.19 -3.13
CA GLN A 770 5.27 -21.11 -3.16
C GLN A 770 4.52 -21.03 -1.82
N ASN A 771 3.19 -20.88 -1.87
CA ASN A 771 2.33 -20.59 -0.70
C ASN A 771 2.54 -19.22 -0.05
N GLY A 772 3.32 -18.32 -0.68
CA GLY A 772 3.46 -16.95 -0.22
C GLY A 772 2.16 -16.14 -0.33
N GLN A 773 2.04 -15.09 0.49
CA GLN A 773 0.86 -14.23 0.64
C GLN A 773 1.05 -12.89 -0.08
N LEU A 774 0.15 -12.55 -0.99
CA LEU A 774 0.05 -11.25 -1.66
C LEU A 774 -1.08 -10.43 -1.06
N ASN A 775 -0.81 -9.23 -0.54
CA ASN A 775 -1.85 -8.37 0.02
C ASN A 775 -1.66 -6.92 -0.40
N PHE A 776 -2.43 -6.44 -1.37
CA PHE A 776 -2.34 -5.07 -1.87
C PHE A 776 -3.64 -4.30 -1.66
N ILE A 777 -3.50 -2.99 -1.41
CA ILE A 777 -4.58 -2.01 -1.54
C ILE A 777 -4.40 -1.25 -2.86
N THR A 778 -5.42 -1.29 -3.72
CA THR A 778 -5.39 -0.65 -5.05
C THR A 778 -6.75 -0.06 -5.42
N SER A 779 -6.84 0.65 -6.54
CA SER A 779 -8.14 1.01 -7.16
C SER A 779 -9.02 -0.23 -7.38
N ASN A 780 -10.32 -0.12 -7.12
CA ASN A 780 -11.27 -1.23 -7.29
C ASN A 780 -11.71 -1.46 -8.75
N LYS A 781 -11.29 -0.59 -9.68
CA LYS A 781 -11.70 -0.64 -11.10
C LYS A 781 -11.36 -1.97 -11.78
N PHE A 782 -10.25 -2.62 -11.42
CA PHE A 782 -9.88 -3.90 -12.03
C PHE A 782 -10.88 -5.03 -11.71
N LEU A 783 -11.78 -4.86 -10.74
CA LEU A 783 -12.81 -5.86 -10.44
C LEU A 783 -13.82 -6.03 -11.59
N SER A 784 -14.07 -4.97 -12.37
CA SER A 784 -15.10 -4.98 -13.43
C SER A 784 -14.68 -4.39 -14.78
N GLN A 785 -13.62 -3.58 -14.84
CA GLN A 785 -13.19 -2.94 -16.09
C GLN A 785 -12.47 -3.92 -17.02
N GLY A 786 -12.63 -3.74 -18.34
CA GLY A 786 -12.09 -4.65 -19.36
C GLY A 786 -10.56 -4.77 -19.36
N TYR A 787 -9.82 -3.72 -18.99
CA TYR A 787 -8.36 -3.78 -18.85
C TYR A 787 -7.92 -4.80 -17.77
N GLY A 788 -8.78 -5.08 -16.78
CA GLY A 788 -8.50 -6.03 -15.70
C GLY A 788 -8.69 -7.50 -16.07
N LEU A 789 -9.21 -7.83 -17.27
CA LEU A 789 -9.57 -9.20 -17.66
C LEU A 789 -8.40 -10.19 -17.52
N ILE A 790 -7.22 -9.84 -18.06
CA ILE A 790 -6.06 -10.74 -18.00
C ILE A 790 -5.55 -10.88 -16.57
N LEU A 791 -5.57 -9.80 -15.78
CA LEU A 791 -5.20 -9.82 -14.38
C LEU A 791 -6.14 -10.71 -13.55
N ARG A 792 -7.46 -10.59 -13.73
CA ARG A 792 -8.45 -11.44 -13.06
C ARG A 792 -8.26 -12.92 -13.42
N LYS A 793 -7.97 -13.23 -14.68
CA LYS A 793 -7.61 -14.60 -15.10
C LYS A 793 -6.36 -15.13 -14.41
N GLU A 794 -5.37 -14.28 -14.17
CA GLU A 794 -4.17 -14.65 -13.42
C GLU A 794 -4.50 -14.95 -11.96
N PHE A 795 -5.29 -14.09 -11.30
CA PHE A 795 -5.72 -14.29 -9.92
C PHE A 795 -6.49 -15.60 -9.74
N LEU A 796 -7.36 -15.97 -10.68
CA LEU A 796 -8.18 -17.18 -10.58
C LEU A 796 -7.39 -18.50 -10.63
N LYS A 797 -6.10 -18.47 -11.00
CA LYS A 797 -5.20 -19.63 -10.90
C LYS A 797 -4.81 -19.97 -9.46
N TYR A 798 -4.84 -18.96 -8.59
CA TYR A 798 -4.36 -19.03 -7.23
C TYR A 798 -5.51 -18.92 -6.22
N HIS A 799 -5.26 -19.24 -4.96
CA HIS A 799 -6.26 -19.14 -3.91
C HIS A 799 -6.49 -17.69 -3.48
N LEU A 800 -7.73 -17.19 -3.59
CA LEU A 800 -8.14 -15.86 -3.12
C LEU A 800 -8.72 -15.97 -1.71
N HIS A 801 -7.97 -15.47 -0.72
CA HIS A 801 -8.42 -15.44 0.67
C HIS A 801 -9.55 -14.45 0.88
N GLN A 802 -9.35 -13.20 0.45
CA GLN A 802 -10.31 -12.14 0.68
C GLN A 802 -10.23 -11.01 -0.35
N ILE A 803 -11.39 -10.37 -0.58
CA ILE A 803 -11.52 -9.09 -1.29
C ILE A 803 -12.35 -8.16 -0.42
N ILE A 804 -11.79 -6.99 -0.10
CA ILE A 804 -12.46 -5.94 0.66
C ILE A 804 -12.64 -4.75 -0.26
N ASN A 805 -13.87 -4.34 -0.52
CA ASN A 805 -14.17 -3.17 -1.33
C ASN A 805 -14.60 -1.99 -0.45
N PHE A 806 -14.05 -0.81 -0.72
CA PHE A 806 -14.41 0.43 -0.05
C PHE A 806 -15.27 1.28 -0.97
N ASN A 807 -16.54 1.49 -0.60
CA ASN A 807 -17.46 2.38 -1.33
C ASN A 807 -17.32 3.86 -0.93
N TYR A 808 -16.22 4.23 -0.28
CA TYR A 808 -15.86 5.59 0.09
C TYR A 808 -14.39 5.87 -0.23
N ASP A 809 -14.02 7.15 -0.27
CA ASP A 809 -12.64 7.56 -0.51
C ASP A 809 -11.79 7.29 0.74
N VAL A 810 -10.94 6.27 0.66
CA VAL A 810 -10.02 5.88 1.76
C VAL A 810 -8.94 6.93 1.99
N PHE A 811 -8.51 7.61 0.93
CA PHE A 811 -7.45 8.60 0.96
C PHE A 811 -8.05 10.00 0.88
N GLU A 812 -7.82 10.86 1.88
CA GLU A 812 -8.35 12.24 1.92
C GLU A 812 -8.01 13.06 0.66
N ALA A 813 -6.88 12.76 0.02
CA ALA A 813 -6.33 13.52 -1.10
C ALA A 813 -6.78 13.01 -2.48
N ALA A 814 -7.50 11.87 -2.57
CA ALA A 814 -7.83 11.24 -3.84
C ALA A 814 -9.29 10.75 -3.90
N THR A 815 -10.01 11.14 -4.97
CA THR A 815 -11.37 10.64 -5.28
C THR A 815 -11.28 9.29 -6.02
N VAL A 816 -10.65 8.29 -5.41
CA VAL A 816 -10.47 6.96 -5.98
C VAL A 816 -11.04 5.92 -5.03
N ARG A 817 -12.01 5.15 -5.51
CA ARG A 817 -12.52 3.97 -4.81
C ARG A 817 -11.47 2.87 -4.83
N THR A 818 -11.28 2.23 -3.68
CA THR A 818 -10.19 1.26 -3.47
C THR A 818 -10.74 -0.09 -3.03
N CYS A 819 -9.90 -1.11 -3.16
CA CYS A 819 -10.12 -2.41 -2.59
C CYS A 819 -8.81 -3.01 -2.08
N ILE A 820 -8.90 -3.92 -1.10
CA ILE A 820 -7.81 -4.81 -0.69
C ILE A 820 -8.05 -6.17 -1.31
N LEU A 821 -7.02 -6.76 -1.93
CA LEU A 821 -7.04 -8.13 -2.43
C LEU A 821 -5.93 -8.92 -1.73
N HIS A 822 -6.32 -10.00 -1.05
CA HIS A 822 -5.41 -10.95 -0.42
C HIS A 822 -5.45 -12.28 -1.16
N LEU A 823 -4.31 -12.70 -1.69
CA LEU A 823 -4.13 -13.90 -2.50
C LEU A 823 -2.99 -14.73 -1.94
N GLN A 824 -3.12 -16.05 -1.99
CA GLN A 824 -2.03 -16.98 -1.68
C GLN A 824 -1.58 -17.68 -2.96
N LYS A 825 -0.26 -17.74 -3.20
CA LYS A 825 0.35 -18.41 -4.37
C LYS A 825 0.33 -19.93 -4.22
N THR A 826 -0.87 -20.48 -4.10
CA THR A 826 -1.19 -21.91 -4.11
C THR A 826 -2.24 -22.14 -5.19
N LEU A 827 -2.09 -23.20 -5.98
CA LEU A 827 -3.06 -23.50 -7.03
C LEU A 827 -4.46 -23.65 -6.44
N ASN A 828 -5.42 -22.98 -7.08
CA ASN A 828 -6.80 -22.97 -6.62
C ASN A 828 -7.40 -24.40 -6.69
N LYS A 829 -8.06 -24.84 -5.61
CA LYS A 829 -8.75 -26.13 -5.56
C LYS A 829 -10.24 -25.96 -5.90
N PRO A 830 -10.92 -27.02 -6.38
CA PRO A 830 -12.37 -26.99 -6.55
C PRO A 830 -13.05 -26.70 -5.21
N ASN A 831 -13.92 -25.69 -5.19
CA ASN A 831 -14.71 -25.25 -4.02
C ASN A 831 -13.99 -24.36 -2.98
N GLU A 832 -12.81 -23.84 -3.29
CA GLU A 832 -12.22 -22.79 -2.46
C GLU A 832 -13.15 -21.58 -2.38
N LYS A 833 -13.24 -21.03 -1.16
CA LYS A 833 -14.10 -19.89 -0.87
C LYS A 833 -13.27 -18.64 -0.69
N VAL A 834 -13.72 -17.56 -1.30
CA VAL A 834 -13.21 -16.21 -1.07
C VAL A 834 -14.11 -15.48 -0.08
N LYS A 835 -13.50 -14.76 0.87
CA LYS A 835 -14.20 -13.87 1.80
C LYS A 835 -14.41 -12.51 1.14
N ILE A 836 -15.65 -12.12 0.88
CA ILE A 836 -16.02 -10.82 0.31
C ILE A 836 -16.55 -9.91 1.39
N ILE A 837 -15.95 -8.72 1.50
CA ILE A 837 -16.38 -7.66 2.40
C ILE A 837 -16.65 -6.41 1.57
N ASP A 838 -17.81 -5.78 1.76
CA ASP A 838 -18.16 -4.52 1.12
C ASP A 838 -18.49 -3.46 2.17
N ILE A 839 -17.76 -2.35 2.17
CA ILE A 839 -17.84 -1.32 3.21
C ILE A 839 -18.51 -0.06 2.64
N GLY A 840 -19.74 0.21 3.10
CA GLY A 840 -20.61 1.25 2.56
C GLY A 840 -20.33 2.68 3.04
N SER A 841 -19.64 2.91 4.17
CA SER A 841 -19.43 4.27 4.69
C SER A 841 -18.16 4.42 5.55
N ALA A 842 -17.63 5.65 5.60
CA ALA A 842 -16.43 6.02 6.37
C ALA A 842 -16.54 5.79 7.90
N LYS A 843 -17.73 5.52 8.44
CA LYS A 843 -17.95 5.29 9.89
C LYS A 843 -17.73 3.83 10.32
N ASP A 844 -17.66 2.88 9.39
CA ASP A 844 -17.45 1.45 9.68
C ASP A 844 -15.97 1.02 9.66
N SER A 845 -15.04 1.93 9.35
CA SER A 845 -13.59 1.67 9.48
C SER A 845 -13.17 1.40 10.94
N SER A 846 -13.99 1.87 11.90
CA SER A 846 -13.85 1.62 13.33
C SER A 846 -14.31 0.21 13.75
N LYS A 847 -13.80 -0.82 13.05
CA LYS A 847 -13.41 -2.17 13.53
C LYS A 847 -13.50 -3.17 12.37
N PHE A 848 -12.38 -3.41 11.71
CA PHE A 848 -12.15 -4.59 10.87
C PHE A 848 -12.50 -5.94 11.58
N GLU A 849 -12.64 -5.93 12.91
CA GLU A 849 -13.04 -7.07 13.75
C GLU A 849 -14.49 -7.59 13.54
N LYS A 850 -15.41 -6.81 12.92
CA LYS A 850 -16.82 -7.22 12.73
C LYS A 850 -17.44 -6.84 11.38
N LEU A 851 -16.64 -6.87 10.33
CA LEU A 851 -17.15 -6.65 8.98
C LEU A 851 -18.13 -7.78 8.62
N GLN A 852 -19.33 -7.44 8.15
CA GLN A 852 -20.18 -8.43 7.53
C GLN A 852 -19.48 -8.94 6.27
N TYR A 853 -19.37 -10.25 6.14
CA TYR A 853 -18.71 -10.88 5.00
C TYR A 853 -19.56 -12.00 4.44
N ASN A 854 -19.42 -12.20 3.14
CA ASN A 854 -19.99 -13.33 2.43
C ASN A 854 -18.85 -14.25 1.97
N TYR A 855 -19.05 -15.56 2.10
CA TYR A 855 -18.17 -16.51 1.44
C TYR A 855 -18.75 -16.89 0.09
N LEU A 856 -17.99 -16.67 -0.98
CA LEU A 856 -18.35 -17.10 -2.33
C LEU A 856 -17.39 -18.18 -2.80
N ASN A 857 -17.89 -19.18 -3.52
CA ASN A 857 -17.01 -20.11 -4.23
C ASN A 857 -16.23 -19.34 -5.31
N GLN A 858 -14.91 -19.38 -5.28
CA GLN A 858 -14.06 -18.62 -6.20
C GLN A 858 -14.36 -18.95 -7.67
N LYS A 859 -14.81 -20.18 -7.97
CA LYS A 859 -15.17 -20.62 -9.33
C LYS A 859 -16.22 -19.72 -9.98
N ILE A 860 -17.13 -19.13 -9.21
CA ILE A 860 -18.21 -18.26 -9.72
C ILE A 860 -17.66 -17.11 -10.56
N PHE A 861 -16.51 -16.56 -10.19
CA PHE A 861 -15.90 -15.47 -10.95
C PHE A 861 -15.47 -15.89 -12.36
N SER A 862 -15.17 -17.16 -12.60
CA SER A 862 -14.89 -17.66 -13.95
C SER A 862 -16.11 -17.69 -14.85
N ASP A 863 -17.32 -17.72 -14.28
CA ASP A 863 -18.58 -17.83 -15.02
C ASP A 863 -19.23 -16.44 -15.28
N THR A 864 -18.72 -15.39 -14.64
CA THR A 864 -19.17 -14.00 -14.86
C THR A 864 -18.65 -13.44 -16.19
N ASP A 865 -19.36 -12.44 -16.74
CA ASP A 865 -18.91 -11.75 -17.95
C ASP A 865 -17.53 -11.11 -17.74
N GLU A 866 -16.62 -11.33 -18.69
CA GLU A 866 -15.20 -10.95 -18.61
C GLU A 866 -14.50 -11.34 -17.29
N ASN A 867 -14.94 -12.41 -16.62
CA ASN A 867 -14.44 -12.86 -15.32
C ASN A 867 -14.51 -11.77 -14.23
N ASN A 868 -15.51 -10.90 -14.27
CA ASN A 868 -15.70 -9.81 -13.30
C ASN A 868 -15.88 -10.30 -11.86
N PHE A 869 -15.15 -9.70 -10.93
CA PHE A 869 -15.24 -10.00 -9.50
C PHE A 869 -16.43 -9.24 -8.91
N ARG A 870 -17.64 -9.79 -9.12
CA ARG A 870 -18.91 -9.21 -8.66
C ARG A 870 -19.06 -9.37 -7.14
N ILE A 871 -18.60 -8.35 -6.40
CA ILE A 871 -18.58 -8.33 -4.93
C ILE A 871 -19.97 -8.27 -4.26
N ASN A 872 -21.03 -7.88 -4.99
CA ASN A 872 -22.40 -7.77 -4.46
C ASN A 872 -23.16 -9.10 -4.43
N LEU A 873 -22.56 -10.18 -4.95
CA LEU A 873 -23.17 -11.50 -4.98
C LEU A 873 -23.17 -12.13 -3.58
N THR A 874 -24.22 -12.91 -3.30
CA THR A 874 -24.35 -13.74 -2.10
C THR A 874 -24.70 -15.17 -2.51
N ASN A 875 -24.50 -16.15 -1.62
CA ASN A 875 -24.89 -17.54 -1.92
C ASN A 875 -26.38 -17.67 -2.21
N GLU A 876 -27.23 -16.85 -1.57
CA GLU A 876 -28.67 -16.80 -1.80
C GLU A 876 -28.98 -16.27 -3.20
N LYS A 877 -28.39 -15.13 -3.58
CA LYS A 877 -28.53 -14.58 -4.94
C LYS A 877 -28.05 -15.57 -5.99
N ILE A 878 -26.98 -16.31 -5.73
CA ILE A 878 -26.45 -17.30 -6.67
C ILE A 878 -27.39 -18.50 -6.84
N LYS A 879 -28.03 -18.97 -5.76
CA LYS A 879 -29.08 -20.00 -5.88
C LYS A 879 -30.20 -19.51 -6.78
N VAL A 880 -30.67 -18.28 -6.57
CA VAL A 880 -31.71 -17.65 -7.39
C VAL A 880 -31.26 -17.56 -8.85
N LEU A 881 -30.05 -17.05 -9.12
CA LEU A 881 -29.51 -16.94 -10.48
C LEU A 881 -29.39 -18.31 -11.17
N ASN A 882 -28.93 -19.33 -10.47
CA ASN A 882 -28.85 -20.70 -11.03
C ASN A 882 -30.23 -21.23 -11.37
N ASN A 883 -31.23 -21.03 -10.50
CA ASN A 883 -32.61 -21.43 -10.75
C ASN A 883 -33.26 -20.66 -11.91
N ILE A 884 -32.95 -19.37 -12.06
CA ILE A 884 -33.36 -18.58 -13.23
C ILE A 884 -32.81 -19.18 -14.53
N THR A 885 -31.58 -19.68 -14.53
CA THR A 885 -30.95 -20.25 -15.74
C THR A 885 -31.26 -21.73 -15.99
N LYS A 886 -31.88 -22.42 -15.03
CA LYS A 886 -32.16 -23.85 -15.11
C LYS A 886 -33.16 -24.13 -16.24
N ASP A 887 -32.83 -25.11 -17.08
CA ASP A 887 -33.65 -25.55 -18.22
C ASP A 887 -34.08 -24.42 -19.18
N CYS A 888 -33.29 -23.34 -19.24
CA CYS A 888 -33.51 -22.21 -20.14
C CYS A 888 -32.62 -22.30 -21.39
N ILE A 889 -33.08 -21.67 -22.47
CA ILE A 889 -32.23 -21.37 -23.61
C ILE A 889 -31.75 -19.92 -23.54
N ARG A 890 -30.74 -19.58 -24.33
CA ARG A 890 -30.29 -18.18 -24.45
C ARG A 890 -31.11 -17.47 -25.51
N VAL A 891 -31.26 -16.14 -25.36
CA VAL A 891 -31.86 -15.31 -26.42
C VAL A 891 -31.18 -15.53 -27.78
N ASP A 892 -29.86 -15.72 -27.83
CA ASP A 892 -29.13 -15.99 -29.09
C ASP A 892 -29.54 -17.29 -29.81
N ASP A 893 -30.15 -18.24 -29.09
CA ASP A 893 -30.61 -19.51 -29.65
C ASP A 893 -31.94 -19.34 -30.44
N ALA A 894 -32.75 -18.32 -30.10
CA ALA A 894 -34.02 -18.03 -30.76
C ALA A 894 -34.01 -16.72 -31.58
N PHE A 895 -33.16 -15.75 -31.22
CA PHE A 895 -33.10 -14.43 -31.82
C PHE A 895 -31.70 -14.11 -32.37
N SER A 896 -31.66 -13.45 -33.51
CA SER A 896 -30.51 -12.67 -33.95
C SER A 896 -30.50 -11.34 -33.22
N VAL A 897 -29.37 -10.99 -32.59
CA VAL A 897 -29.22 -9.77 -31.79
C VAL A 897 -28.16 -8.87 -32.43
N ASN A 898 -28.57 -7.68 -32.85
CA ASN A 898 -27.74 -6.76 -33.65
C ASN A 898 -27.84 -5.31 -33.14
N TYR A 899 -26.79 -4.51 -33.35
CA TYR A 899 -26.87 -3.06 -33.13
C TYR A 899 -27.85 -2.40 -34.11
N GLY A 900 -28.46 -1.28 -33.71
CA GLY A 900 -29.06 -0.34 -34.65
C GLY A 900 -28.02 0.36 -35.54
N LEU A 901 -28.50 1.18 -36.47
CA LEU A 901 -27.65 1.89 -37.45
C LEU A 901 -26.91 3.09 -36.85
N ARG A 902 -25.90 3.59 -37.55
CA ARG A 902 -25.22 4.86 -37.25
C ARG A 902 -25.46 5.85 -38.39
N PRO A 903 -26.40 6.80 -38.21
CA PRO A 903 -26.78 7.71 -39.27
C PRO A 903 -25.78 8.87 -39.34
N SER A 904 -24.52 8.60 -39.64
CA SER A 904 -23.47 9.61 -39.80
C SER A 904 -22.58 9.21 -40.96
N SER A 905 -21.82 10.14 -41.53
CA SER A 905 -20.88 9.85 -42.62
C SER A 905 -19.52 10.46 -42.32
N GLU A 906 -18.51 9.62 -42.11
CA GLU A 906 -17.12 10.08 -42.07
C GLU A 906 -16.66 10.53 -43.46
N LYS A 907 -17.08 9.83 -44.53
CA LYS A 907 -16.74 10.17 -45.92
C LYS A 907 -17.18 11.57 -46.32
N LEU A 908 -18.37 11.99 -45.91
CA LEU A 908 -18.94 13.30 -46.23
C LEU A 908 -18.84 14.31 -45.07
N ASN A 909 -18.21 13.92 -43.96
CA ASN A 909 -18.15 14.70 -42.71
C ASN A 909 -19.55 15.18 -42.23
N LEU A 910 -20.56 14.32 -42.39
CA LEU A 910 -21.94 14.60 -42.01
C LEU A 910 -22.26 13.96 -40.66
N LYS A 911 -22.82 14.75 -39.75
CA LYS A 911 -23.35 14.28 -38.46
C LYS A 911 -24.80 13.78 -38.61
N LYS A 912 -25.38 13.29 -37.52
CA LYS A 912 -26.70 12.64 -37.53
C LYS A 912 -27.86 13.53 -37.94
N GLU A 913 -27.72 14.83 -37.71
CA GLU A 913 -28.71 15.85 -38.05
C GLU A 913 -28.91 15.95 -39.57
N ALA A 914 -27.94 15.51 -40.38
CA ALA A 914 -28.05 15.50 -41.84
C ALA A 914 -28.97 14.39 -42.39
N PHE A 915 -29.30 13.38 -41.59
CA PHE A 915 -30.09 12.21 -42.02
C PHE A 915 -31.45 12.11 -41.33
N ILE A 916 -31.65 12.85 -40.25
CA ILE A 916 -32.84 12.76 -39.38
C ILE A 916 -33.68 14.02 -39.55
N HIS A 917 -34.96 13.84 -39.85
CA HIS A 917 -35.91 14.92 -40.15
C HIS A 917 -37.18 14.80 -39.30
N GLU A 918 -37.76 15.93 -38.90
CA GLU A 918 -39.01 15.95 -38.13
C GLU A 918 -40.26 15.71 -39.00
N SER A 919 -40.17 15.98 -40.30
CA SER A 919 -41.25 15.77 -41.26
C SER A 919 -40.82 14.85 -42.40
N ASN A 920 -41.80 14.24 -43.07
CA ASN A 920 -41.59 13.37 -44.23
C ASN A 920 -42.23 13.95 -45.50
N PRO A 921 -41.76 15.11 -45.99
CA PRO A 921 -42.42 15.85 -47.06
C PRO A 921 -42.45 15.06 -48.38
N THR A 922 -41.46 14.18 -48.62
CA THR A 922 -41.34 13.37 -49.84
C THR A 922 -42.02 12.00 -49.74
N LYS A 923 -42.55 11.61 -48.57
CA LYS A 923 -43.00 10.24 -48.23
C LYS A 923 -41.94 9.13 -48.46
N LYS A 924 -40.68 9.48 -48.71
CA LYS A 924 -39.58 8.53 -48.96
C LYS A 924 -38.80 8.17 -47.72
N PHE A 925 -38.89 8.96 -46.65
CA PHE A 925 -38.13 8.71 -45.42
C PHE A 925 -38.78 7.61 -44.57
N LYS A 926 -37.94 6.86 -43.86
CA LYS A 926 -38.34 5.72 -43.01
C LYS A 926 -38.63 6.22 -41.60
N LYS A 927 -39.62 5.65 -40.91
CA LYS A 927 -39.87 5.99 -39.49
C LYS A 927 -38.64 5.58 -38.65
N TYR A 928 -38.21 6.44 -37.72
CA TYR A 928 -36.95 6.29 -36.99
C TYR A 928 -37.06 6.74 -35.54
N PHE A 929 -36.39 6.05 -34.62
CA PHE A 929 -36.31 6.45 -33.20
C PHE A 929 -34.95 6.19 -32.57
N GLU A 930 -34.64 6.89 -31.49
CA GLU A 930 -33.48 6.67 -30.63
C GLU A 930 -33.93 6.15 -29.25
N GLY A 931 -33.00 5.68 -28.41
CA GLY A 931 -33.32 5.13 -27.10
C GLY A 931 -34.05 6.10 -26.15
N LYS A 932 -33.89 7.41 -26.36
CA LYS A 932 -34.63 8.47 -25.63
C LYS A 932 -36.13 8.50 -25.97
N ASP A 933 -36.49 8.02 -27.15
CA ASP A 933 -37.87 8.01 -27.67
C ASP A 933 -38.64 6.74 -27.25
N MET A 934 -37.95 5.78 -26.63
CA MET A 934 -38.55 4.56 -26.10
C MET A 934 -39.31 4.82 -24.79
N GLY A 935 -40.59 4.45 -24.75
CA GLY A 935 -41.32 4.22 -23.51
C GLY A 935 -40.97 2.87 -22.89
N TYR A 936 -41.72 2.44 -21.86
CA TYR A 936 -41.46 1.13 -21.24
C TYR A 936 -41.99 -0.03 -22.10
N TRP A 937 -43.20 0.14 -22.67
CA TRP A 937 -43.86 -0.88 -23.49
C TRP A 937 -43.99 -0.53 -24.96
N LEU A 938 -43.99 0.76 -25.31
CA LEU A 938 -44.23 1.28 -26.67
C LEU A 938 -43.23 2.40 -27.01
N ILE A 939 -43.04 2.64 -28.31
CA ILE A 939 -42.26 3.78 -28.82
C ILE A 939 -43.15 5.03 -28.66
N LYS A 940 -42.64 6.07 -27.96
CA LYS A 940 -43.42 7.29 -27.63
C LYS A 940 -43.42 8.30 -28.76
N SER A 941 -42.26 8.48 -29.37
CA SER A 941 -42.01 9.46 -30.41
C SER A 941 -41.14 8.86 -31.50
N PHE A 942 -41.19 9.46 -32.68
CA PHE A 942 -40.31 9.09 -33.77
C PHE A 942 -40.06 10.30 -34.66
N SER A 943 -38.96 10.22 -35.39
CA SER A 943 -38.59 11.12 -36.47
C SER A 943 -38.53 10.31 -37.77
N TYR A 944 -38.06 10.94 -38.84
CA TYR A 944 -37.92 10.32 -40.15
C TYR A 944 -36.45 10.26 -40.56
N LEU A 945 -36.01 9.10 -41.05
CA LEU A 945 -34.66 8.85 -41.52
C LEU A 945 -34.61 8.86 -43.04
N GLU A 946 -33.76 9.71 -43.60
CA GLU A 946 -33.29 9.57 -44.97
C GLU A 946 -32.26 8.43 -45.03
N TYR A 947 -32.73 7.22 -45.32
CA TYR A 947 -31.88 6.02 -45.31
C TYR A 947 -30.98 5.97 -46.55
N ARG A 948 -29.67 6.22 -46.34
CA ARG A 948 -28.63 6.29 -47.38
C ARG A 948 -27.46 5.36 -47.09
N PRO A 949 -27.60 4.05 -47.35
CA PRO A 949 -26.58 3.07 -47.02
C PRO A 949 -25.27 3.24 -47.79
N ASP A 950 -25.29 3.95 -48.91
CA ASP A 950 -24.13 4.31 -49.73
C ASP A 950 -23.10 5.19 -48.99
N VAL A 951 -23.55 6.01 -48.04
CA VAL A 951 -22.73 7.04 -47.39
C VAL A 951 -22.70 6.95 -45.86
N MET A 952 -23.63 6.22 -45.24
CA MET A 952 -23.66 6.04 -43.79
C MET A 952 -22.49 5.18 -43.28
N TYR A 953 -21.99 5.50 -42.08
CA TYR A 953 -20.87 4.83 -41.42
C TYR A 953 -21.19 3.36 -41.12
N ASN A 954 -22.39 3.10 -40.60
CA ASN A 954 -22.91 1.75 -40.45
C ASN A 954 -24.42 1.76 -40.64
N SER A 955 -24.88 1.59 -41.89
CA SER A 955 -26.30 1.62 -42.23
C SER A 955 -27.08 0.42 -41.71
N MET A 956 -26.38 -0.67 -41.36
CA MET A 956 -26.96 -2.01 -41.25
C MET A 956 -27.68 -2.41 -42.55
N PHE A 957 -28.36 -3.55 -42.56
CA PHE A 957 -29.12 -4.04 -43.72
C PHE A 957 -30.62 -3.78 -43.52
N PRO A 958 -31.39 -3.35 -44.55
CA PRO A 958 -32.79 -2.97 -44.40
C PRO A 958 -33.68 -4.04 -43.77
N GLU A 959 -33.44 -5.31 -44.10
CA GLU A 959 -34.25 -6.44 -43.65
C GLU A 959 -34.23 -6.64 -42.13
N LEU A 960 -33.21 -6.09 -41.45
CA LEU A 960 -33.14 -6.02 -39.99
C LEU A 960 -34.26 -5.16 -39.40
N PHE A 961 -34.67 -4.11 -40.11
CA PHE A 961 -35.68 -3.15 -39.65
C PHE A 961 -37.05 -3.38 -40.28
N GLU A 962 -37.10 -3.86 -41.52
CA GLU A 962 -38.33 -4.05 -42.32
C GLU A 962 -39.13 -5.33 -41.96
N THR A 963 -38.75 -5.96 -40.84
CA THR A 963 -39.41 -7.13 -40.23
C THR A 963 -39.92 -6.78 -38.84
N GLU A 964 -40.88 -7.56 -38.34
CA GLU A 964 -41.30 -7.46 -36.93
C GLU A 964 -40.14 -7.89 -36.04
N LYS A 965 -39.96 -7.18 -34.92
CA LYS A 965 -38.79 -7.35 -34.06
C LYS A 965 -39.05 -6.89 -32.63
N LEU A 966 -38.21 -7.35 -31.72
CA LEU A 966 -38.04 -6.73 -30.41
C LEU A 966 -36.89 -5.74 -30.46
N VAL A 967 -36.98 -4.67 -29.67
CA VAL A 967 -35.92 -3.68 -29.52
C VAL A 967 -35.63 -3.44 -28.04
N GLY A 968 -34.35 -3.54 -27.66
CA GLY A 968 -33.87 -3.38 -26.29
C GLY A 968 -33.03 -2.12 -26.12
N LEU A 969 -33.16 -1.42 -24.99
CA LEU A 969 -32.35 -0.23 -24.70
C LEU A 969 -30.91 -0.60 -24.34
N ARG A 970 -29.92 0.02 -25.01
CA ARG A 970 -28.48 -0.21 -24.74
C ARG A 970 -27.92 0.67 -23.63
N THR A 971 -28.30 1.94 -23.61
CA THR A 971 -27.74 2.94 -22.68
C THR A 971 -28.67 3.09 -21.50
N LEU A 972 -28.43 2.32 -20.44
CA LEU A 972 -29.36 2.21 -19.33
C LEU A 972 -29.25 3.39 -18.37
N SER A 973 -28.07 3.95 -18.08
CA SER A 973 -27.82 5.01 -17.05
C SER A 973 -28.29 4.69 -15.62
N ASP A 974 -29.32 3.87 -15.46
CA ASP A 974 -29.95 3.31 -14.28
C ASP A 974 -30.60 1.98 -14.75
N ILE A 975 -30.44 0.91 -13.98
CA ILE A 975 -31.03 -0.41 -14.25
C ILE A 975 -32.56 -0.36 -14.40
N ASN A 976 -33.23 0.59 -13.74
CA ASN A 976 -34.67 0.77 -13.84
C ASN A 976 -35.15 1.17 -15.24
N LYS A 977 -34.24 1.60 -16.12
CA LYS A 977 -34.55 1.91 -17.52
C LYS A 977 -34.48 0.69 -18.45
N LEU A 978 -34.08 -0.49 -17.95
CA LEU A 978 -34.08 -1.73 -18.74
C LEU A 978 -35.48 -1.99 -19.29
N ARG A 979 -35.59 -2.09 -20.62
CA ARG A 979 -36.85 -2.25 -21.32
C ARG A 979 -36.66 -2.83 -22.71
N PHE A 980 -37.66 -3.59 -23.13
CA PHE A 980 -37.81 -4.21 -24.42
C PHE A 980 -39.20 -3.90 -24.98
N ILE A 981 -39.24 -3.48 -26.25
CA ILE A 981 -40.46 -3.09 -26.94
C ILE A 981 -40.64 -3.99 -28.15
N TYR A 982 -41.84 -4.51 -28.35
CA TYR A 982 -42.22 -5.16 -29.60
C TYR A 982 -42.58 -4.10 -30.65
N ASP A 983 -41.86 -4.14 -31.76
CA ASP A 983 -42.07 -3.27 -32.91
C ASP A 983 -42.66 -4.07 -34.08
N ASN A 984 -43.96 -3.88 -34.29
CA ASN A 984 -44.70 -4.37 -35.46
C ASN A 984 -44.87 -3.30 -36.56
N GLU A 985 -44.44 -2.07 -36.31
CA GLU A 985 -44.52 -0.95 -37.26
C GLU A 985 -43.23 -0.76 -38.09
N LYS A 986 -42.20 -1.56 -37.81
CA LYS A 986 -40.97 -1.69 -38.61
C LYS A 986 -40.13 -0.42 -38.62
N PHE A 987 -39.96 0.19 -37.45
CA PHE A 987 -39.12 1.37 -37.27
C PHE A 987 -37.63 1.07 -37.48
N TYR A 988 -36.91 2.07 -38.01
CA TYR A 988 -35.45 2.11 -37.98
C TYR A 988 -34.98 2.68 -36.64
N CYS A 989 -33.81 2.27 -36.14
CA CYS A 989 -33.27 2.78 -34.87
C CYS A 989 -31.75 2.84 -34.88
N ASN A 990 -31.17 3.73 -34.07
CA ASN A 990 -29.72 3.86 -33.97
C ASN A 990 -29.07 2.91 -32.95
N ASP A 991 -27.75 3.01 -32.83
CA ASP A 991 -26.92 2.20 -31.94
C ASP A 991 -27.09 2.46 -30.43
N SER A 992 -28.03 3.33 -30.02
CA SER A 992 -28.53 3.37 -28.63
C SER A 992 -29.57 2.28 -28.33
N VAL A 993 -29.99 1.55 -29.36
CA VAL A 993 -30.99 0.47 -29.32
C VAL A 993 -30.38 -0.79 -29.95
N VAL A 994 -30.78 -1.95 -29.43
CA VAL A 994 -30.39 -3.27 -29.94
C VAL A 994 -31.61 -3.94 -30.54
N VAL A 995 -31.47 -4.49 -31.73
CA VAL A 995 -32.53 -5.17 -32.49
C VAL A 995 -32.46 -6.68 -32.29
N LEU A 996 -33.58 -7.28 -31.92
CA LEU A 996 -33.76 -8.71 -31.69
C LEU A 996 -34.81 -9.26 -32.67
N THR A 997 -34.41 -10.14 -33.58
CA THR A 997 -35.29 -10.71 -34.61
C THR A 997 -35.24 -12.23 -34.58
N LEU A 998 -36.38 -12.91 -34.63
CA LEU A 998 -36.44 -14.38 -34.60
C LEU A 998 -35.71 -15.00 -35.80
N TRP A 999 -34.90 -16.04 -35.57
CA TRP A 999 -34.07 -16.64 -36.61
C TRP A 999 -34.84 -17.16 -37.83
N HIS A 1000 -36.04 -17.71 -37.65
CA HIS A 1000 -36.84 -18.24 -38.75
C HIS A 1000 -37.29 -17.17 -39.76
N ILE A 1001 -37.33 -15.89 -39.37
CA ILE A 1001 -37.64 -14.77 -40.27
C ILE A 1001 -36.52 -14.58 -41.29
N PHE A 1002 -35.27 -14.84 -40.90
CA PHE A 1002 -34.09 -14.68 -41.74
C PHE A 1002 -33.85 -15.81 -42.75
N THR A 1003 -34.69 -16.85 -42.78
CA THR A 1003 -34.52 -18.01 -43.69
C THR A 1003 -34.56 -17.64 -45.18
N LYS A 1004 -35.13 -16.48 -45.52
CA LYS A 1004 -35.24 -15.98 -46.90
C LYS A 1004 -34.28 -14.82 -47.21
N ILE A 1005 -33.39 -14.46 -46.29
CA ILE A 1005 -32.56 -13.25 -46.37
C ILE A 1005 -31.12 -13.61 -46.73
N ASN A 1006 -30.63 -13.05 -47.83
CA ASN A 1006 -29.29 -13.32 -48.36
C ASN A 1006 -28.25 -12.33 -47.79
N ASN A 1007 -27.93 -12.45 -46.50
CA ASN A 1007 -26.90 -11.63 -45.83
C ASN A 1007 -25.78 -12.51 -45.27
N GLN A 1008 -24.52 -12.26 -45.65
CA GLN A 1008 -23.38 -13.10 -45.25
C GLN A 1008 -23.19 -13.23 -43.74
N THR A 1009 -23.42 -12.17 -42.97
CA THR A 1009 -23.27 -12.18 -41.50
C THR A 1009 -24.33 -13.07 -40.84
N ILE A 1010 -25.56 -13.00 -41.35
CA ILE A 1010 -26.68 -13.83 -40.89
C ILE A 1010 -26.46 -15.29 -41.29
N LEU A 1011 -26.08 -15.54 -42.55
CA LEU A 1011 -25.81 -16.89 -43.06
C LEU A 1011 -24.69 -17.62 -42.31
N ARG A 1012 -23.71 -16.89 -41.76
CA ARG A 1012 -22.64 -17.48 -40.92
C ARG A 1012 -23.11 -17.94 -39.54
N ASN A 1013 -24.20 -17.37 -39.02
CA ASN A 1013 -24.64 -17.58 -37.64
C ASN A 1013 -25.96 -18.36 -37.53
N ILE A 1014 -26.77 -18.39 -38.60
CA ILE A 1014 -28.03 -19.13 -38.63
C ILE A 1014 -27.78 -20.64 -38.72
N SER A 1015 -28.54 -21.44 -37.96
CA SER A 1015 -28.47 -22.90 -38.00
C SER A 1015 -29.87 -23.50 -38.03
N LYS A 1016 -30.00 -24.75 -38.52
CA LYS A 1016 -31.29 -25.47 -38.52
C LYS A 1016 -31.89 -25.54 -37.12
N MET A 1017 -31.05 -25.76 -36.10
CA MET A 1017 -31.48 -25.78 -34.70
C MET A 1017 -32.05 -24.44 -34.26
N LYS A 1018 -31.32 -23.34 -34.49
CA LYS A 1018 -31.78 -21.97 -34.15
C LYS A 1018 -33.10 -21.61 -34.86
N ILE A 1019 -33.27 -22.03 -36.11
CA ILE A 1019 -34.52 -21.84 -36.85
C ILE A 1019 -35.67 -22.59 -36.16
N GLU A 1020 -35.53 -23.89 -35.87
CA GLU A 1020 -36.59 -24.68 -35.24
C GLU A 1020 -36.91 -24.20 -33.82
N THR A 1021 -35.90 -23.81 -33.03
CA THR A 1021 -36.08 -23.20 -31.72
C THR A 1021 -36.85 -21.87 -31.84
N SER A 1022 -36.46 -21.00 -32.76
CA SER A 1022 -37.10 -19.69 -32.92
C SER A 1022 -38.58 -19.75 -33.31
N LYS A 1023 -39.03 -20.81 -33.99
CA LYS A 1023 -40.46 -21.01 -34.35
C LYS A 1023 -41.35 -21.26 -33.12
N GLN A 1024 -40.74 -21.59 -31.98
CA GLN A 1024 -41.47 -21.93 -30.75
C GLN A 1024 -41.82 -20.70 -29.92
N PHE A 1025 -41.33 -19.50 -30.26
CA PHE A 1025 -41.49 -18.30 -29.44
C PHE A 1025 -42.35 -17.23 -30.11
N ASP A 1026 -43.27 -16.67 -29.33
CA ASP A 1026 -44.00 -15.44 -29.65
C ASP A 1026 -43.25 -14.19 -29.14
N TYR A 1027 -43.26 -13.11 -29.91
CA TYR A 1027 -42.58 -11.87 -29.55
C TYR A 1027 -43.11 -11.23 -28.26
N LEU A 1028 -44.44 -11.20 -28.06
CA LEU A 1028 -45.05 -10.59 -26.88
C LEU A 1028 -44.82 -11.45 -25.64
N PHE A 1029 -44.76 -12.78 -25.80
CA PHE A 1029 -44.35 -13.68 -24.71
C PHE A 1029 -42.91 -13.39 -24.26
N VAL A 1030 -41.97 -13.27 -25.20
CA VAL A 1030 -40.58 -12.96 -24.87
C VAL A 1030 -40.45 -11.54 -24.30
N GLN A 1031 -41.21 -10.57 -24.81
CA GLN A 1031 -41.28 -9.22 -24.23
C GLN A 1031 -41.69 -9.25 -22.76
N ALA A 1032 -42.69 -10.07 -22.41
CA ALA A 1032 -43.15 -10.24 -21.03
C ALA A 1032 -42.02 -10.75 -20.11
N ILE A 1033 -41.25 -11.76 -20.56
CA ILE A 1033 -40.12 -12.28 -19.80
C ILE A 1033 -39.03 -11.20 -19.67
N LEU A 1034 -38.62 -10.57 -20.77
CA LEU A 1034 -37.50 -9.63 -20.79
C LEU A 1034 -37.75 -8.32 -20.02
N ASN A 1035 -39.01 -7.92 -19.86
CA ASN A 1035 -39.41 -6.76 -19.06
C ASN A 1035 -39.71 -7.08 -17.58
N SER A 1036 -39.64 -8.35 -17.19
CA SER A 1036 -39.92 -8.78 -15.81
C SER A 1036 -38.86 -8.31 -14.80
N GLN A 1037 -39.25 -8.21 -13.54
CA GLN A 1037 -38.33 -7.95 -12.43
C GLN A 1037 -37.28 -9.05 -12.28
N MET A 1038 -37.61 -10.30 -12.64
CA MET A 1038 -36.65 -11.40 -12.65
C MET A 1038 -35.47 -11.13 -13.60
N ILE A 1039 -35.74 -10.70 -14.84
CA ILE A 1039 -34.67 -10.37 -15.79
C ILE A 1039 -33.93 -9.10 -15.35
N LYS A 1040 -34.63 -8.10 -14.81
CA LYS A 1040 -33.98 -6.91 -14.24
C LYS A 1040 -32.98 -7.27 -13.13
N PHE A 1041 -33.36 -8.15 -12.21
CA PHE A 1041 -32.48 -8.70 -11.18
C PHE A 1041 -31.29 -9.44 -11.79
N TYR A 1042 -31.53 -10.36 -12.73
CA TYR A 1042 -30.46 -11.11 -13.40
C TYR A 1042 -29.44 -10.19 -14.09
N VAL A 1043 -29.92 -9.17 -14.80
CA VAL A 1043 -29.08 -8.17 -15.45
C VAL A 1043 -28.30 -7.35 -14.43
N ASN A 1044 -28.95 -6.86 -13.37
CA ASN A 1044 -28.30 -6.06 -12.33
C ASN A 1044 -27.11 -6.78 -11.69
N GLU A 1045 -27.28 -8.05 -11.34
CA GLU A 1045 -26.30 -8.81 -10.56
C GLU A 1045 -25.14 -9.35 -11.40
N LEU A 1046 -25.37 -9.72 -12.68
CA LEU A 1046 -24.36 -10.38 -13.52
C LEU A 1046 -23.83 -9.54 -14.69
N LEU A 1047 -24.68 -8.75 -15.35
CA LEU A 1047 -24.39 -8.20 -16.68
C LEU A 1047 -24.23 -6.67 -16.69
N TYR A 1048 -24.95 -5.95 -15.85
CA TYR A 1048 -24.95 -4.48 -15.84
C TYR A 1048 -23.64 -3.90 -15.31
N ASP A 1049 -23.06 -2.96 -16.05
CA ASP A 1049 -21.79 -2.30 -15.70
C ASP A 1049 -21.98 -0.90 -15.09
N GLY A 1050 -23.24 -0.47 -14.91
CA GLY A 1050 -23.61 0.88 -14.44
C GLY A 1050 -24.01 1.85 -15.55
N THR A 1051 -23.69 1.57 -16.81
CA THR A 1051 -23.95 2.51 -17.93
C THR A 1051 -24.55 1.85 -19.17
N HIS A 1052 -24.04 0.69 -19.58
CA HIS A 1052 -24.35 0.06 -20.85
C HIS A 1052 -24.83 -1.39 -20.66
N PHE A 1053 -25.63 -1.85 -21.61
CA PHE A 1053 -26.11 -3.22 -21.71
C PHE A 1053 -25.98 -3.67 -23.17
N TYR A 1054 -24.86 -4.32 -23.48
CA TYR A 1054 -24.41 -4.57 -24.84
C TYR A 1054 -25.15 -5.74 -25.50
N PRO A 1055 -25.13 -5.87 -26.84
CA PRO A 1055 -25.75 -7.00 -27.54
C PRO A 1055 -25.31 -8.37 -27.05
N ASN A 1056 -24.03 -8.54 -26.66
CA ASN A 1056 -23.54 -9.81 -26.10
C ASN A 1056 -24.18 -10.14 -24.75
N HIS A 1057 -24.54 -9.12 -23.95
CA HIS A 1057 -25.30 -9.31 -22.72
C HIS A 1057 -26.74 -9.69 -23.01
N MET A 1058 -27.38 -9.05 -23.99
CA MET A 1058 -28.74 -9.42 -24.40
C MET A 1058 -28.81 -10.84 -24.98
N LYS A 1059 -27.78 -11.27 -25.72
CA LYS A 1059 -27.65 -12.64 -26.25
C LYS A 1059 -27.63 -13.70 -25.15
N SER A 1060 -27.04 -13.40 -23.98
CA SER A 1060 -26.89 -14.35 -22.88
C SER A 1060 -28.11 -14.41 -21.94
N LEU A 1061 -29.13 -13.59 -22.17
CA LEU A 1061 -30.34 -13.58 -21.33
C LEU A 1061 -31.07 -14.93 -21.39
N PRO A 1062 -31.52 -15.46 -20.24
CA PRO A 1062 -32.22 -16.74 -20.17
C PRO A 1062 -33.71 -16.57 -20.51
N ILE A 1063 -34.20 -17.38 -21.44
CA ILE A 1063 -35.64 -17.51 -21.76
C ILE A 1063 -36.07 -18.98 -21.66
N LYS A 1064 -37.20 -19.25 -21.01
CA LYS A 1064 -37.72 -20.61 -20.82
C LYS A 1064 -38.69 -21.00 -21.94
N ASN A 1065 -38.58 -22.23 -22.43
CA ASN A 1065 -39.55 -22.79 -23.37
C ASN A 1065 -40.91 -22.96 -22.67
N ALA A 1066 -42.00 -22.64 -23.37
CA ALA A 1066 -43.36 -22.78 -22.86
C ALA A 1066 -44.31 -23.28 -23.95
N SER A 1067 -45.32 -24.05 -23.57
CA SER A 1067 -46.34 -24.51 -24.51
C SER A 1067 -47.13 -23.34 -25.10
N SER A 1068 -47.72 -23.54 -26.29
CA SER A 1068 -48.51 -22.49 -26.95
C SER A 1068 -49.67 -21.96 -26.09
N SER A 1069 -50.27 -22.79 -25.22
CA SER A 1069 -51.34 -22.32 -24.33
C SER A 1069 -50.81 -21.39 -23.24
N ILE A 1070 -49.62 -21.66 -22.70
CA ILE A 1070 -48.96 -20.81 -21.70
C ILE A 1070 -48.54 -19.49 -22.35
N GLN A 1071 -47.89 -19.51 -23.52
CA GLN A 1071 -47.49 -18.27 -24.18
C GLN A 1071 -48.70 -17.36 -24.46
N LYS A 1072 -49.83 -17.94 -24.93
CA LYS A 1072 -51.07 -17.21 -25.15
C LYS A 1072 -51.64 -16.53 -23.90
N SER A 1073 -51.37 -17.03 -22.69
CA SER A 1073 -51.84 -16.35 -21.46
C SER A 1073 -51.04 -15.08 -21.18
N PHE A 1074 -49.73 -15.09 -21.40
CA PHE A 1074 -48.88 -13.89 -21.32
C PHE A 1074 -49.24 -12.87 -22.39
N VAL A 1075 -49.38 -13.32 -23.65
CA VAL A 1075 -49.72 -12.48 -24.80
C VAL A 1075 -50.98 -11.64 -24.52
N LYS A 1076 -52.04 -12.26 -23.99
CA LYS A 1076 -53.30 -11.57 -23.64
C LYS A 1076 -53.12 -10.41 -22.65
N ILE A 1077 -52.18 -10.52 -21.71
CA ILE A 1077 -51.93 -9.45 -20.73
C ILE A 1077 -51.14 -8.32 -21.39
N ILE A 1078 -50.12 -8.67 -22.17
CA ILE A 1078 -49.30 -7.70 -22.91
C ILE A 1078 -50.16 -6.92 -23.91
N GLU A 1079 -51.07 -7.57 -24.62
CA GLU A 1079 -52.02 -6.92 -25.53
C GLU A 1079 -52.90 -5.89 -24.79
N LYS A 1080 -53.35 -6.19 -23.57
CA LYS A 1080 -54.08 -5.22 -22.73
C LYS A 1080 -53.22 -4.03 -22.32
N ILE A 1081 -51.97 -4.28 -21.94
CA ILE A 1081 -51.00 -3.23 -21.61
C ILE A 1081 -50.76 -2.34 -22.84
N HIS A 1082 -50.48 -2.94 -24.00
CA HIS A 1082 -50.27 -2.21 -25.24
C HIS A 1082 -51.51 -1.41 -25.65
N SER A 1083 -52.72 -1.96 -25.53
CA SER A 1083 -53.95 -1.23 -25.82
C SER A 1083 -54.12 -0.02 -24.91
N ALA A 1084 -53.97 -0.20 -23.59
CA ALA A 1084 -54.09 0.89 -22.61
C ALA A 1084 -53.03 1.99 -22.84
N LYS A 1085 -51.78 1.61 -23.10
CA LYS A 1085 -50.67 2.54 -23.36
C LYS A 1085 -50.78 3.24 -24.71
N LYS A 1086 -51.39 2.61 -25.71
CA LYS A 1086 -51.65 3.22 -27.01
C LYS A 1086 -52.76 4.26 -26.95
N GLU A 1087 -53.80 4.02 -26.13
CA GLU A 1087 -54.86 5.01 -25.88
C GLU A 1087 -54.36 6.18 -25.02
N ASN A 1088 -53.56 5.89 -23.98
CA ASN A 1088 -52.95 6.89 -23.11
C ASN A 1088 -51.58 6.39 -22.62
N ASP A 1089 -50.49 7.01 -23.06
CA ASP A 1089 -49.11 6.65 -22.67
C ASP A 1089 -48.88 6.71 -21.15
N LEU A 1090 -49.67 7.53 -20.43
CA LEU A 1090 -49.63 7.68 -18.98
C LEU A 1090 -50.55 6.70 -18.21
N ALA A 1091 -51.27 5.81 -18.90
CA ALA A 1091 -52.16 4.84 -18.24
C ALA A 1091 -51.39 3.98 -17.22
N ASP A 1092 -51.93 3.82 -16.01
CA ASP A 1092 -51.31 2.96 -14.99
C ASP A 1092 -51.53 1.48 -15.33
N THR A 1093 -50.43 0.80 -15.65
CA THR A 1093 -50.40 -0.64 -15.99
C THR A 1093 -49.78 -1.48 -14.88
N SER A 1094 -49.42 -0.90 -13.73
CA SER A 1094 -48.61 -1.58 -12.71
C SER A 1094 -49.26 -2.85 -12.15
N LYS A 1095 -50.60 -2.93 -12.09
CA LYS A 1095 -51.30 -4.18 -11.70
C LYS A 1095 -51.10 -5.32 -12.72
N LEU A 1096 -51.13 -5.00 -14.02
CA LEU A 1096 -50.92 -5.98 -15.08
C LEU A 1096 -49.44 -6.39 -15.17
N GLU A 1097 -48.54 -5.45 -14.93
CA GLU A 1097 -47.09 -5.70 -14.85
C GLU A 1097 -46.76 -6.64 -13.70
N LYS A 1098 -47.33 -6.40 -12.51
CA LYS A 1098 -47.20 -7.31 -11.37
C LYS A 1098 -47.76 -8.71 -11.68
N GLN A 1099 -48.89 -8.79 -12.38
CA GLN A 1099 -49.44 -10.07 -12.82
C GLN A 1099 -48.49 -10.81 -13.77
N ILE A 1100 -47.79 -10.09 -14.66
CA ILE A 1100 -46.76 -10.68 -15.52
C ILE A 1100 -45.60 -11.21 -14.67
N ASP A 1101 -45.10 -10.43 -13.70
CA ASP A 1101 -44.02 -10.87 -12.82
C ASP A 1101 -44.40 -12.16 -12.07
N GLU A 1102 -45.60 -12.23 -11.48
CA GLU A 1102 -46.11 -13.43 -10.82
C GLU A 1102 -46.18 -14.65 -11.77
N MET A 1103 -46.60 -14.44 -13.02
CA MET A 1103 -46.63 -15.48 -14.04
C MET A 1103 -45.23 -15.92 -14.46
N VAL A 1104 -44.27 -14.99 -14.57
CA VAL A 1104 -42.86 -15.29 -14.86
C VAL A 1104 -42.26 -16.09 -13.71
N TYR A 1105 -42.46 -15.68 -12.45
CA TYR A 1105 -41.96 -16.43 -11.30
C TYR A 1105 -42.48 -17.87 -11.28
N LYS A 1106 -43.76 -18.07 -11.59
CA LYS A 1106 -44.35 -19.40 -11.70
C LYS A 1106 -43.79 -20.21 -12.87
N LEU A 1107 -43.54 -19.58 -14.02
CA LEU A 1107 -42.94 -20.23 -15.18
C LEU A 1107 -41.52 -20.73 -14.86
N TYR A 1108 -40.75 -19.96 -14.10
CA TYR A 1108 -39.39 -20.28 -13.69
C TYR A 1108 -39.33 -21.12 -12.39
N GLU A 1109 -40.49 -21.50 -11.83
CA GLU A 1109 -40.60 -22.33 -10.62
C GLU A 1109 -39.88 -21.72 -9.41
N LEU A 1110 -39.92 -20.39 -9.28
CA LEU A 1110 -39.29 -19.65 -8.19
C LEU A 1110 -40.14 -19.71 -6.91
N THR A 1111 -39.48 -19.90 -5.77
CA THR A 1111 -40.10 -19.94 -4.44
C THR A 1111 -40.35 -18.53 -3.88
N GLU A 1112 -41.22 -18.40 -2.87
CA GLU A 1112 -41.50 -17.10 -2.23
C GLU A 1112 -40.25 -16.43 -1.64
N GLU A 1113 -39.30 -17.22 -1.13
CA GLU A 1113 -38.02 -16.70 -0.60
C GLU A 1113 -37.15 -16.10 -1.73
N GLU A 1114 -37.10 -16.77 -2.88
CA GLU A 1114 -36.35 -16.28 -4.05
C GLU A 1114 -36.99 -15.04 -4.67
N ILE A 1115 -38.32 -15.00 -4.70
CA ILE A 1115 -39.07 -13.81 -5.17
C ILE A 1115 -38.76 -12.61 -4.28
N LYS A 1116 -38.70 -12.76 -2.95
CA LYS A 1116 -38.32 -11.66 -2.04
C LYS A 1116 -36.91 -11.13 -2.32
N ILE A 1117 -35.96 -12.02 -2.64
CA ILE A 1117 -34.59 -11.63 -3.03
C ILE A 1117 -34.60 -10.82 -4.32
N ILE A 1118 -35.41 -11.22 -5.30
CA ILE A 1118 -35.55 -10.53 -6.60
C ILE A 1118 -36.18 -9.15 -6.43
N GLU A 1119 -37.25 -9.04 -5.64
CA GLU A 1119 -37.98 -7.78 -5.42
C GLU A 1119 -37.25 -6.79 -4.50
N GLY A 1120 -36.20 -7.23 -3.81
CA GLY A 1120 -35.40 -6.37 -2.92
C GLY A 1120 -36.10 -5.97 -1.62
N ASN A 1121 -37.17 -6.69 -1.23
CA ASN A 1121 -37.85 -6.49 0.04
C ASN A 1121 -36.97 -7.03 1.17
N LYS A 1122 -36.32 -6.12 1.90
CA LYS A 1122 -35.66 -6.42 3.18
C LYS A 1122 -36.66 -6.61 4.30
#